data_AF-A0A2E3PX96-F1
#
_entry.id   AF-A0A2E3PX96-F1
#
_cell.length_a   1.000
_cell.length_b   1.000
_cell.length_c   1.000
_cell.angle_alpha   90.00
_cell.angle_beta   90.00
_cell.angle_gamma   90.00
#
_symmetry.space_group_name_H-M   'P 1'
#
loop_
_entity.id
_entity.type
_entity.pdbx_description
1 polymer ?
#
loop_
_entity_poly.entity_id
_entity_poly.type
_entity_poly.pdbx_seq_one_letter_code
_entity_poly.pdbx_strand_id
1 'polypeptide(L)'
;DNFFRRTKATFRAELEGRLLKRGDVVLVQSEMPQTWGEAGVVRGISGDDLTLSKEPSTDPGNTYLRIRRKDGGEWGPCKITWTPGSAVVTLDATDRAAAEAEFGALEPHLVDDGDEAPTYLLGEGTDYAFRGILVNMVPDGTGAQIELVIDDPAVHAADQGLSVPAAPQPGFLPPSAGAPAITAMSVHREISVTESLVTVSARHPAGAVSFRAQVSYDGNSWTPVYEGAVPAFSASVRREAFYVRMQAVGDLPGPWRVELVAAAPEEVRFPTNAPIRATELFDAATDTVKSAGDTISDLNTSILAQLNRIATEEDWRGRESDLWIRETDAARASIEETRVLIADEETARVAAFLELQADLTAAEAGISGNATAISGLDTRVTSAEGAITAQSTSITGVQAQVGDVSAGGFYRLQATVGPLPGDVSSEFVVALNAGTEGSPNWQTAGLALQILSGGLGSRAVFNVDQFVVTDGTTVTALFEEGQALFKSAIIPDLTTDKITGLEAYFYSLFATNITSATISTDQLTVGGTKIDADFLDDAAVTPIRESAASGTVTITDNGTPNGGTAVAEFSAYPTLQTYTATGMLLKKPYTVHLEFTAGATCRNFIAYIMYRYETSGGYYYASADQIGNPSGFVAGQKYRILLYLGIADEEIIHFRANATWLVSGTGNSTVSDCQIVVNQISK
;
A
#
# COMPACT_ATOMS: atom_id res chain seq x y z
N ASP A 1 19.79 43.57 53.27
CA ASP A 1 19.56 43.51 51.80
C ASP A 1 19.86 42.15 51.19
N ASN A 2 19.16 41.11 51.65
CA ASN A 2 19.24 39.75 51.09
C ASN A 2 17.82 39.21 50.79
N PHE A 3 16.90 40.15 50.54
CA PHE A 3 15.45 39.92 50.50
C PHE A 3 14.95 39.55 49.10
N PHE A 4 15.64 40.00 48.03
CA PHE A 4 15.39 39.57 46.64
C PHE A 4 16.17 38.29 46.36
N ARG A 5 15.69 37.17 46.91
CA ARG A 5 16.36 35.86 46.79
C ARG A 5 16.11 35.26 45.40
N ARG A 6 17.20 35.19 44.64
CA ARG A 6 17.53 34.24 43.57
C ARG A 6 16.75 32.93 43.64
N THR A 7 15.67 32.81 42.87
CA THR A 7 14.93 31.55 42.75
C THR A 7 15.77 30.61 41.89
N LYS A 8 16.13 29.45 42.44
CA LYS A 8 16.85 28.43 41.69
C LYS A 8 15.86 27.62 40.85
N ALA A 9 16.12 27.52 39.55
CA ALA A 9 15.40 26.65 38.64
C ALA A 9 16.36 25.56 38.16
N THR A 10 15.92 24.31 38.20
CA THR A 10 16.72 23.16 37.74
C THR A 10 15.89 22.36 36.75
N PHE A 11 16.45 22.05 35.59
CA PHE A 11 15.81 21.20 34.60
C PHE A 11 16.85 20.40 33.83
N ARG A 12 16.39 19.37 33.13
CA ARG A 12 17.21 18.53 32.26
C ARG A 12 16.98 18.94 30.81
N ALA A 13 18.06 19.06 30.04
CA ALA A 13 17.99 19.29 28.60
C ALA A 13 18.94 18.34 27.88
N GLU A 14 18.58 17.90 26.69
CA GLU A 14 19.48 17.13 25.82
C GLU A 14 20.62 18.02 25.33
N LEU A 15 21.80 17.43 25.12
CA LEU A 15 23.01 18.15 24.70
C LEU A 15 23.01 18.45 23.19
N GLU A 16 21.99 19.14 22.71
CA GLU A 16 21.88 19.60 21.32
C GLU A 16 22.32 21.07 21.23
N GLY A 17 23.45 21.35 20.57
CA GLY A 17 23.88 22.72 20.23
C GLY A 17 25.08 23.28 21.00
N ARG A 18 25.05 24.59 21.31
CA ARG A 18 26.20 25.33 21.87
C ARG A 18 26.40 25.03 23.35
N LEU A 19 27.64 24.72 23.73
CA LEU A 19 28.06 24.58 25.13
C LEU A 19 27.78 25.88 25.91
N LEU A 20 26.88 25.79 26.89
CA LEU A 20 26.58 26.86 27.83
C LEU A 20 27.68 26.94 28.90
N LYS A 21 28.10 28.17 29.24
CA LYS A 21 29.11 28.41 30.28
C LYS A 21 28.46 29.03 31.51
N ARG A 22 29.02 28.74 32.68
CA ARG A 22 28.62 29.38 33.93
C ARG A 22 28.68 30.91 33.77
N GLY A 23 27.58 31.58 34.06
CA GLY A 23 27.40 33.02 33.88
C GLY A 23 26.66 33.43 32.60
N ASP A 24 26.40 32.51 31.67
CA ASP A 24 25.59 32.81 30.49
C ASP A 24 24.13 33.10 30.90
N VAL A 25 23.55 34.15 30.30
CA VAL A 25 22.12 34.46 30.44
C VAL A 25 21.35 33.65 29.41
N VAL A 26 20.41 32.84 29.87
CA VAL A 26 19.60 31.95 29.02
C VAL A 26 18.12 32.28 29.18
N LEU A 27 17.39 32.20 28.07
CA LEU A 27 15.93 32.25 28.06
C LEU A 27 15.41 30.81 28.02
N VAL A 28 14.64 30.43 29.03
CA VAL A 28 13.96 29.14 29.08
C VAL A 28 12.50 29.38 28.74
N GLN A 29 11.97 28.60 27.80
CA GLN A 29 10.56 28.62 27.41
C GLN A 29 10.06 27.17 27.44
N SER A 30 8.93 26.94 28.10
CA SER A 30 8.23 25.65 28.15
C SER A 30 6.76 25.90 27.90
N GLU A 31 6.18 25.15 26.96
CA GLU A 31 4.72 25.10 26.73
C GLU A 31 4.07 23.98 27.57
N MET A 32 4.88 23.20 28.30
CA MET A 32 4.44 22.11 29.16
C MET A 32 4.17 22.56 30.62
N PRO A 33 3.23 21.88 31.33
CA PRO A 33 2.90 22.20 32.71
C PRO A 33 4.08 22.07 33.67
N GLN A 34 4.34 23.13 34.43
CA GLN A 34 5.39 23.15 35.47
C GLN A 34 4.82 22.85 36.87
N THR A 35 3.50 22.90 37.04
CA THR A 35 2.82 22.66 38.32
C THR A 35 1.78 21.55 38.15
N TRP A 36 1.98 20.44 38.86
CA TRP A 36 1.10 19.28 38.86
C TRP A 36 0.20 19.36 40.09
N GLY A 37 -0.93 20.07 39.95
CA GLY A 37 -1.71 20.59 41.08
C GLY A 37 -2.89 19.73 41.51
N GLU A 38 -3.39 18.85 40.64
CA GLU A 38 -4.56 18.01 40.93
C GLU A 38 -4.24 16.53 40.74
N ALA A 39 -4.40 15.75 41.82
CA ALA A 39 -4.19 14.30 41.81
C ALA A 39 -5.50 13.54 42.02
N GLY A 40 -5.53 12.29 41.56
CA GLY A 40 -6.63 11.36 41.80
C GLY A 40 -6.30 9.93 41.37
N VAL A 41 -7.34 9.10 41.28
CA VAL A 41 -7.23 7.69 40.91
C VAL A 41 -7.91 7.44 39.56
N VAL A 42 -7.30 6.64 38.69
CA VAL A 42 -7.91 6.14 37.47
C VAL A 42 -8.80 4.95 37.81
N ARG A 43 -10.07 4.99 37.39
CA ARG A 43 -11.07 3.92 37.64
C ARG A 43 -11.24 2.96 36.46
N GLY A 44 -10.80 3.33 35.27
CA GLY A 44 -10.89 2.47 34.09
C GLY A 44 -10.45 3.19 32.82
N ILE A 45 -10.21 2.40 31.78
CA ILE A 45 -9.85 2.86 30.44
C ILE A 45 -10.70 2.13 29.40
N SER A 46 -11.11 2.84 28.35
CA SER A 46 -11.83 2.30 27.20
C SER A 46 -11.33 2.98 25.93
N GLY A 47 -10.35 2.38 25.25
CA GLY A 47 -9.65 3.03 24.14
C GLY A 47 -8.82 4.20 24.66
N ASP A 48 -9.09 5.41 24.16
CA ASP A 48 -8.43 6.66 24.59
C ASP A 48 -9.15 7.35 25.75
N ASP A 49 -10.31 6.84 26.17
CA ASP A 49 -11.11 7.42 27.25
C ASP A 49 -10.72 6.83 28.60
N LEU A 50 -10.24 7.69 29.50
CA LEU A 50 -9.90 7.41 30.89
C LEU A 50 -11.01 7.89 31.82
N THR A 51 -11.50 7.00 32.68
CA THR A 51 -12.45 7.37 33.75
C THR A 51 -11.68 7.72 35.02
N LEU A 52 -11.73 8.97 35.43
CA LEU A 52 -11.03 9.49 36.61
C LEU A 52 -11.90 9.43 37.88
N SER A 53 -11.26 9.55 39.04
CA SER A 53 -11.93 9.53 40.35
C SER A 53 -12.87 10.72 40.61
N LYS A 54 -12.61 11.83 39.93
CA LYS A 54 -13.38 13.09 39.96
C LYS A 54 -13.17 13.82 38.65
N GLU A 55 -14.09 14.71 38.32
CA GLU A 55 -13.93 15.65 37.21
C GLU A 55 -12.69 16.54 37.43
N PRO A 56 -11.83 16.71 36.42
CA PRO A 56 -10.75 17.69 36.46
C PRO A 56 -11.26 19.12 36.68
N SER A 57 -10.61 19.86 37.57
CA SER A 57 -10.94 21.27 37.86
C SER A 57 -10.20 22.29 37.00
N THR A 58 -9.38 21.82 36.05
CA THR A 58 -8.49 22.61 35.18
C THR A 58 -9.14 22.95 33.83
N ASP A 59 -8.44 23.66 32.93
CA ASP A 59 -8.93 23.98 31.58
C ASP A 59 -9.05 22.73 30.66
N PRO A 60 -10.26 22.39 30.17
CA PRO A 60 -10.49 21.25 29.27
C PRO A 60 -9.73 21.28 27.94
N GLY A 61 -9.27 22.44 27.47
CA GLY A 61 -8.52 22.56 26.21
C GLY A 61 -7.00 22.51 26.38
N ASN A 62 -6.52 22.60 27.62
CA ASN A 62 -5.11 22.90 27.90
C ASN A 62 -4.59 22.22 29.17
N THR A 63 -5.03 20.99 29.43
CA THR A 63 -4.55 20.19 30.54
C THR A 63 -3.80 18.97 30.02
N TYR A 64 -2.72 18.62 30.70
CA TYR A 64 -1.98 17.37 30.50
C TYR A 64 -2.09 16.50 31.73
N LEU A 65 -2.04 15.19 31.49
CA LEU A 65 -2.14 14.16 32.49
C LEU A 65 -0.85 13.33 32.52
N ARG A 66 -0.42 13.00 33.73
CA ARG A 66 0.60 11.99 34.01
C ARG A 66 0.02 10.89 34.87
N ILE A 67 0.52 9.68 34.68
CA ILE A 67 0.11 8.50 35.45
C ILE A 67 1.32 7.95 36.16
N ARG A 68 1.15 7.56 37.42
CA ARG A 68 2.20 6.90 38.18
C ARG A 68 2.37 5.47 37.67
N ARG A 69 3.58 5.13 37.25
CA ARG A 69 3.96 3.76 36.86
C ARG A 69 4.22 2.90 38.10
N LYS A 70 4.09 1.59 37.94
CA LYS A 70 4.35 0.60 39.00
C LYS A 70 5.83 0.56 39.44
N ASP A 71 6.75 1.08 38.64
CA ASP A 71 8.18 1.22 38.98
C ASP A 71 8.49 2.50 39.80
N GLY A 72 7.46 3.29 40.15
CA GLY A 72 7.59 4.56 40.84
C GLY A 72 7.91 5.75 39.92
N GLY A 73 8.08 5.51 38.61
CA GLY A 73 8.22 6.55 37.58
C GLY A 73 6.88 7.17 37.18
N GLU A 74 6.93 8.12 36.25
CA GLU A 74 5.75 8.77 35.68
C GLU A 74 5.63 8.39 34.19
N TRP A 75 4.40 8.20 33.74
CA TRP A 75 4.02 7.98 32.34
C TRP A 75 3.32 9.24 31.83
N GLY A 76 3.72 9.74 30.66
CA GLY A 76 3.29 11.03 30.11
C GLY A 76 4.38 12.10 30.22
N PRO A 77 4.09 13.39 29.95
CA PRO A 77 2.76 14.01 29.91
C PRO A 77 1.99 13.75 28.61
N CYS A 78 0.68 13.48 28.72
CA CYS A 78 -0.23 13.35 27.57
C CYS A 78 -1.33 14.41 27.66
N LYS A 79 -1.62 15.13 26.58
CA LYS A 79 -2.74 16.08 26.56
C LYS A 79 -4.07 15.36 26.73
N ILE A 80 -4.98 15.98 27.47
CA ILE A 80 -6.33 15.47 27.70
C ILE A 80 -7.39 16.50 27.36
N THR A 81 -8.56 16.01 26.95
CA THR A 81 -9.76 16.82 26.76
C THR A 81 -10.94 16.14 27.43
N TRP A 82 -11.92 16.91 27.93
CA TRP A 82 -13.15 16.36 28.46
C TRP A 82 -14.29 17.36 28.33
N THR A 83 -15.51 16.88 28.54
CA THR A 83 -16.68 17.74 28.63
C THR A 83 -16.90 18.13 30.09
N PRO A 84 -17.03 19.44 30.42
CA PRO A 84 -17.36 19.87 31.78
C PRO A 84 -18.60 19.16 32.32
N GLY A 85 -18.54 18.67 33.55
CA GLY A 85 -19.50 17.77 34.20
C GLY A 85 -19.16 16.28 34.11
N SER A 86 -18.08 15.90 33.41
CA SER A 86 -17.67 14.50 33.20
C SER A 86 -16.36 14.17 33.92
N ALA A 87 -16.29 13.00 34.54
CA ALA A 87 -15.05 12.41 35.03
C ALA A 87 -14.33 11.56 33.97
N VAL A 88 -14.89 11.45 32.76
CA VAL A 88 -14.26 10.77 31.63
C VAL A 88 -13.49 11.79 30.81
N VAL A 89 -12.18 11.54 30.66
CA VAL A 89 -11.25 12.35 29.88
C VAL A 89 -10.72 11.54 28.70
N THR A 90 -10.58 12.17 27.54
CA THR A 90 -10.03 11.56 26.34
C THR A 90 -8.58 11.99 26.17
N LEU A 91 -7.67 11.03 26.02
CA LEU A 91 -6.26 11.26 25.70
C LEU A 91 -6.11 11.72 24.24
N ASP A 92 -5.23 12.68 23.98
CA ASP A 92 -4.85 13.00 22.60
C ASP A 92 -4.07 11.84 21.98
N ALA A 93 -4.51 11.34 20.82
CA ALA A 93 -3.92 10.15 20.20
C ALA A 93 -2.46 10.35 19.75
N THR A 94 -2.07 11.58 19.40
CA THR A 94 -0.69 11.89 18.96
C THR A 94 0.24 11.91 20.17
N ASP A 95 -0.16 12.61 21.22
CA ASP A 95 0.61 12.68 22.46
C ASP A 95 0.68 11.33 23.15
N ARG A 96 -0.41 10.55 23.13
CA ARG A 96 -0.42 9.18 23.62
C ARG A 96 0.59 8.32 22.89
N ALA A 97 0.62 8.35 21.55
CA ALA A 97 1.58 7.59 20.77
C ALA A 97 3.04 8.01 21.07
N ALA A 98 3.29 9.30 21.27
CA ALA A 98 4.62 9.81 21.67
C ALA A 98 5.01 9.34 23.08
N ALA A 99 4.08 9.42 24.05
CA ALA A 99 4.30 8.95 25.40
C ALA A 99 4.48 7.42 25.47
N GLU A 100 3.77 6.64 24.64
CA GLU A 100 3.96 5.19 24.56
C GLU A 100 5.30 4.80 23.92
N ALA A 101 5.79 5.59 22.96
CA ALA A 101 7.11 5.39 22.36
C ALA A 101 8.26 5.66 23.36
N GLU A 102 8.09 6.63 24.27
CA GLU A 102 9.12 6.99 25.24
C GLU A 102 9.02 6.20 26.56
N PHE A 103 7.81 6.04 27.09
CA PHE A 103 7.56 5.50 28.44
C PHE A 103 6.96 4.09 28.46
N GLY A 104 6.66 3.51 27.29
CA GLY A 104 6.03 2.19 27.15
C GLY A 104 4.49 2.25 27.14
N ALA A 105 3.85 1.09 26.91
CA ALA A 105 2.38 1.01 26.82
C ALA A 105 1.69 1.46 28.13
N LEU A 106 0.54 2.11 28.00
CA LEU A 106 -0.20 2.68 29.13
C LEU A 106 -0.91 1.62 30.00
N GLU A 107 -1.55 0.65 29.35
CA GLU A 107 -2.47 -0.31 29.98
C GLU A 107 -1.88 -1.08 31.16
N PRO A 108 -0.61 -1.56 31.12
CA PRO A 108 0.00 -2.26 32.25
C PRO A 108 0.06 -1.42 33.53
N HIS A 109 0.09 -0.09 33.42
CA HIS A 109 0.15 0.82 34.57
C HIS A 109 -1.21 1.12 35.18
N LEU A 110 -2.30 0.72 34.53
CA LEU A 110 -3.68 0.95 34.97
C LEU A 110 -4.33 -0.28 35.63
N VAL A 111 -3.60 -1.38 35.75
CA VAL A 111 -4.09 -2.60 36.40
C VAL A 111 -4.13 -2.42 37.92
N ASP A 112 -5.32 -2.51 38.49
CA ASP A 112 -5.54 -2.57 39.94
C ASP A 112 -5.55 -4.04 40.40
N ASP A 113 -4.42 -4.48 40.93
CA ASP A 113 -4.15 -5.82 41.47
C ASP A 113 -4.41 -5.92 42.98
N GLY A 114 -4.88 -4.83 43.62
CA GLY A 114 -5.22 -4.78 45.04
C GLY A 114 -4.11 -4.27 45.97
N ASP A 115 -2.93 -3.92 45.44
CA ASP A 115 -1.84 -3.30 46.21
C ASP A 115 -1.92 -1.77 46.21
N GLU A 116 -1.82 -1.14 45.03
CA GLU A 116 -1.84 0.32 44.86
C GLU A 116 -2.67 0.71 43.64
N ALA A 117 -3.67 1.57 43.86
CA ALA A 117 -4.57 2.05 42.81
C ALA A 117 -3.81 2.98 41.84
N PRO A 118 -4.08 2.91 40.53
CA PRO A 118 -3.39 3.73 39.53
C PRO A 118 -3.72 5.21 39.76
N THR A 119 -2.70 6.01 40.08
CA THR A 119 -2.85 7.43 40.36
C THR A 119 -2.50 8.29 39.17
N TYR A 120 -3.20 9.42 39.02
CA TYR A 120 -2.91 10.44 38.02
C TYR A 120 -2.58 11.78 38.67
N LEU A 121 -1.86 12.60 37.92
CA LEU A 121 -1.55 14.00 38.19
C LEU A 121 -1.92 14.84 36.98
N LEU A 122 -2.57 15.98 37.22
CA LEU A 122 -2.96 16.94 36.18
C LEU A 122 -2.15 18.23 36.31
N GLY A 123 -1.78 18.79 35.18
CA GLY A 123 -1.15 20.11 35.08
C GLY A 123 -1.66 20.87 33.85
N GLU A 124 -1.87 22.17 34.01
CA GLU A 124 -2.24 23.06 32.90
C GLU A 124 -1.02 23.48 32.08
N GLY A 125 -1.13 23.41 30.75
CA GLY A 125 -0.10 23.83 29.81
C GLY A 125 0.03 25.35 29.76
N THR A 126 0.68 25.92 30.76
CA THR A 126 0.92 27.37 30.80
C THR A 126 2.25 27.69 30.14
N ASP A 127 2.23 28.64 29.20
CA ASP A 127 3.44 29.19 28.58
C ASP A 127 4.34 29.80 29.67
N TYR A 128 5.39 29.08 30.01
CA TYR A 128 6.31 29.45 31.06
C TYR A 128 7.63 29.90 30.44
N ALA A 129 7.87 31.21 30.45
CA ALA A 129 9.09 31.82 29.95
C ALA A 129 9.80 32.63 31.03
N PHE A 130 11.07 32.32 31.30
CA PHE A 130 11.89 33.12 32.23
C PHE A 130 13.34 33.21 31.76
N ARG A 131 14.01 34.29 32.16
CA ARG A 131 15.45 34.48 31.94
C ARG A 131 16.18 34.11 33.23
N GLY A 132 17.19 33.27 33.10
CA GLY A 132 18.03 32.84 34.22
C GLY A 132 19.50 32.93 33.87
N ILE A 133 20.34 33.08 34.89
CA ILE A 133 21.80 33.00 34.77
C ILE A 133 22.23 31.57 35.06
N LEU A 134 23.04 30.97 34.19
CA LEU A 134 23.59 29.64 34.39
C LEU A 134 24.56 29.62 35.57
N VAL A 135 24.24 28.87 36.62
CA VAL A 135 25.09 28.73 37.81
C VAL A 135 25.89 27.45 37.80
N ASN A 136 25.28 26.36 37.31
CA ASN A 136 25.91 25.06 37.20
C ASN A 136 25.30 24.23 36.06
N MET A 137 26.08 23.31 35.50
CA MET A 137 25.64 22.36 34.48
C MET A 137 26.38 21.04 34.68
N VAL A 138 25.65 19.93 34.81
CA VAL A 138 26.19 18.59 35.02
C VAL A 138 25.75 17.69 33.87
N PRO A 139 26.66 17.20 33.00
CA PRO A 139 26.31 16.23 31.97
C PRO A 139 25.91 14.88 32.60
N ASP A 140 24.84 14.25 32.11
CA ASP A 140 24.28 13.00 32.67
C ASP A 140 24.09 11.88 31.62
N GLY A 141 25.03 11.76 30.69
CA GLY A 141 25.00 10.75 29.63
C GLY A 141 24.52 11.36 28.31
N THR A 142 23.23 11.28 28.02
CA THR A 142 22.62 11.83 26.79
C THR A 142 22.18 13.29 26.91
N GLY A 143 22.16 13.84 28.13
CA GLY A 143 21.78 15.23 28.38
C GLY A 143 22.66 15.92 29.42
N ALA A 144 22.18 17.06 29.90
CA ALA A 144 22.77 17.79 30.99
C ALA A 144 21.70 18.38 31.91
N GLN A 145 21.93 18.23 33.20
CA GLN A 145 21.20 18.93 34.24
C GLN A 145 21.70 20.37 34.30
N ILE A 146 20.81 21.33 34.12
CA ILE A 146 21.08 22.76 34.10
C ILE A 146 20.50 23.40 35.37
N GLU A 147 21.34 24.10 36.14
CA GLU A 147 20.93 24.90 37.30
C GLU A 147 21.02 26.39 36.96
N LEU A 148 19.87 27.06 36.95
CA LEU A 148 19.73 28.49 36.72
C LEU A 148 19.34 29.21 38.00
N VAL A 149 19.73 30.49 38.06
CA VAL A 149 19.21 31.43 39.02
C VAL A 149 18.39 32.49 38.31
N ILE A 150 17.14 32.64 38.76
CA ILE A 150 16.20 33.68 38.33
C ILE A 150 16.34 34.83 39.32
N ASP A 151 16.82 35.97 38.84
CA ASP A 151 16.80 37.21 39.60
C ASP A 151 15.41 37.86 39.52
N ASP A 152 15.01 38.56 40.58
CA ASP A 152 13.78 39.35 40.58
C ASP A 152 13.88 40.46 39.50
N PRO A 153 12.83 40.74 38.70
CA PRO A 153 12.86 41.80 37.70
C PRO A 153 13.35 43.17 38.24
N ALA A 154 13.14 43.46 39.52
CA ALA A 154 13.63 44.67 40.19
C ALA A 154 15.16 44.74 40.32
N VAL A 155 15.87 43.61 40.28
CA VAL A 155 17.35 43.54 40.30
C VAL A 155 17.93 44.10 39.00
N HIS A 156 17.26 43.89 37.87
CA HIS A 156 17.68 44.41 36.56
C HIS A 156 17.13 45.81 36.25
N ALA A 157 16.12 46.27 37.00
CA ALA A 157 15.59 47.64 36.89
C ALA A 157 16.59 48.69 37.43
N ALA A 158 17.55 48.30 38.29
CA ALA A 158 18.57 49.20 38.80
C ALA A 158 19.70 49.51 37.78
N ASP A 159 19.91 48.64 36.78
CA ASP A 159 21.04 48.76 35.84
C ASP A 159 20.66 49.36 34.48
N GLN A 160 19.37 49.50 34.16
CA GLN A 160 18.93 50.15 32.91
C GLN A 160 18.84 51.67 33.00
N GLY A 161 19.89 52.32 33.52
CA GLY A 161 19.95 53.79 33.55
C GLY A 161 21.10 54.45 34.31
N LEU A 162 22.03 53.70 34.89
CA LEU A 162 23.13 54.29 35.66
C LEU A 162 24.32 54.63 34.76
N SER A 163 24.46 55.92 34.43
CA SER A 163 25.77 56.46 34.06
C SER A 163 26.65 56.56 35.31
N VAL A 164 27.93 56.22 35.17
CA VAL A 164 28.92 56.36 36.26
C VAL A 164 28.88 57.81 36.77
N PRO A 165 28.66 58.07 38.07
CA PRO A 165 28.63 59.43 38.59
C PRO A 165 29.98 60.12 38.35
N ALA A 166 29.94 61.32 37.75
CA ALA A 166 31.15 62.13 37.62
C ALA A 166 31.67 62.52 39.01
N ALA A 167 33.00 62.55 39.16
CA ALA A 167 33.66 62.92 40.41
C ALA A 167 33.17 64.32 40.89
N PRO A 168 32.86 64.49 42.20
CA PRO A 168 32.27 65.73 42.69
C PRO A 168 33.24 66.91 42.54
N GLN A 169 32.75 67.99 41.94
CA GLN A 169 33.47 69.27 41.83
C GLN A 169 33.47 70.00 43.19
N PRO A 170 34.50 70.83 43.48
CA PRO A 170 34.61 71.52 44.77
C PRO A 170 33.47 72.52 44.94
N GLY A 171 32.67 72.35 46.00
CA GLY A 171 31.53 73.21 46.28
C GLY A 171 31.93 74.60 46.75
N PHE A 172 31.58 75.62 45.98
CA PHE A 172 31.32 76.96 46.50
C PHE A 172 29.80 77.11 46.62
N LEU A 173 29.30 77.16 47.86
CA LEU A 173 27.89 77.42 48.14
C LEU A 173 27.55 78.90 47.84
N PRO A 174 26.35 79.22 47.33
CA PRO A 174 25.89 80.59 47.13
C PRO A 174 25.63 81.28 48.49
N PRO A 175 25.86 82.60 48.62
CA PRO A 175 25.70 83.32 49.88
C PRO A 175 24.22 83.40 50.31
N SER A 176 23.95 83.03 51.56
CA SER A 176 22.64 83.19 52.19
C SER A 176 22.49 84.62 52.75
N ALA A 177 21.46 85.34 52.30
CA ALA A 177 21.13 86.67 52.80
C ALA A 177 20.69 86.62 54.29
N GLY A 178 21.53 87.13 55.19
CA GLY A 178 21.21 87.24 56.62
C GLY A 178 22.34 87.80 57.47
N ALA A 179 22.02 88.25 58.69
CA ALA A 179 22.99 88.70 59.69
C ALA A 179 23.46 87.50 60.55
N PRO A 180 24.66 86.94 60.33
CA PRO A 180 25.07 85.66 60.93
C PRO A 180 25.42 85.80 62.41
N ALA A 181 24.95 84.89 63.26
CA ALA A 181 25.15 84.94 64.71
C ALA A 181 26.12 83.87 65.23
N ILE A 182 27.07 84.26 66.08
CA ILE A 182 28.01 83.35 66.74
C ILE A 182 27.31 82.67 67.93
N THR A 183 27.12 81.35 67.86
CA THR A 183 26.43 80.57 68.89
C THR A 183 27.33 80.14 70.04
N ALA A 184 28.61 79.89 69.77
CA ALA A 184 29.61 79.51 70.77
C ALA A 184 30.97 80.17 70.49
N MET A 185 31.58 80.73 71.53
CA MET A 185 32.91 81.33 71.52
C MET A 185 33.74 80.74 72.66
N SER A 186 34.93 80.25 72.34
CA SER A 186 35.91 79.78 73.31
C SER A 186 37.04 80.79 73.42
N VAL A 187 37.39 81.14 74.66
CA VAL A 187 38.41 82.13 74.97
C VAL A 187 39.44 81.47 75.89
N HIS A 188 40.69 81.44 75.43
CA HIS A 188 41.81 80.98 76.23
C HIS A 188 42.81 82.12 76.43
N ARG A 189 43.41 82.16 77.62
CA ARG A 189 44.40 83.17 77.98
C ARG A 189 45.72 82.48 78.29
N GLU A 190 46.76 82.89 77.60
CA GLU A 190 48.13 82.46 77.85
C GLU A 190 48.89 83.55 78.62
N ILE A 191 49.69 83.13 79.60
CA ILE A 191 50.41 84.04 80.50
C ILE A 191 51.90 84.00 80.14
N SER A 192 52.47 85.16 79.81
CA SER A 192 53.92 85.34 79.73
C SER A 192 54.40 86.42 80.72
N VAL A 193 55.71 86.53 80.88
CA VAL A 193 56.39 87.37 81.89
C VAL A 193 56.34 88.85 81.53
N THR A 194 56.13 89.19 80.25
CA THR A 194 56.12 90.57 79.72
C THR A 194 54.83 90.99 79.01
N GLU A 195 54.09 90.07 78.37
CA GLU A 195 52.77 90.33 77.76
C GLU A 195 51.78 89.18 78.05
N SER A 196 50.47 89.45 78.13
CA SER A 196 49.43 88.41 78.19
C SER A 196 48.77 88.31 76.82
N LEU A 197 48.64 87.09 76.29
CA LEU A 197 47.97 86.85 75.02
C LEU A 197 46.58 86.26 75.28
N VAL A 198 45.58 86.76 74.56
CA VAL A 198 44.28 86.07 74.46
C VAL A 198 44.16 85.43 73.09
N THR A 199 43.74 84.17 73.07
CA THR A 199 43.39 83.43 71.87
C THR A 199 41.91 83.12 71.92
N VAL A 200 41.18 83.55 70.89
CA VAL A 200 39.74 83.38 70.78
C VAL A 200 39.45 82.58 69.53
N SER A 201 38.56 81.60 69.65
CA SER A 201 37.98 80.90 68.50
C SER A 201 36.48 80.78 68.67
N ALA A 202 35.74 80.83 67.56
CA ALA A 202 34.30 80.68 67.56
C ALA A 202 33.85 79.70 66.47
N ARG A 203 32.69 79.09 66.65
CA ARG A 203 32.09 78.24 65.62
C ARG A 203 31.70 79.10 64.42
N HIS A 204 32.14 78.75 63.22
CA HIS A 204 31.83 79.48 61.99
C HIS A 204 30.31 79.42 61.70
N PRO A 205 29.58 80.55 61.73
CA PRO A 205 28.16 80.56 61.41
C PRO A 205 27.95 80.60 59.88
N ALA A 206 26.88 79.95 59.40
CA ALA A 206 26.52 79.96 57.99
C ALA A 206 26.21 81.40 57.51
N GLY A 207 26.76 81.78 56.36
CA GLY A 207 26.56 83.11 55.76
C GLY A 207 27.54 84.21 56.23
N ALA A 208 28.54 83.88 57.05
CA ALA A 208 29.59 84.82 57.45
C ALA A 208 30.69 84.95 56.38
N VAL A 209 30.98 86.19 55.97
CA VAL A 209 32.06 86.53 55.02
C VAL A 209 33.30 87.05 55.76
N SER A 210 33.11 87.70 56.90
CA SER A 210 34.21 88.16 57.77
C SER A 210 33.80 88.19 59.24
N PHE A 211 34.77 88.38 60.12
CA PHE A 211 34.59 88.49 61.56
C PHE A 211 35.30 89.72 62.06
N ARG A 212 34.69 90.41 63.02
CA ARG A 212 35.28 91.54 63.73
C ARG A 212 35.32 91.22 65.22
N ALA A 213 36.42 91.54 65.88
CA ALA A 213 36.55 91.38 67.32
C ALA A 213 37.15 92.62 67.99
N GLN A 214 36.69 92.88 69.22
CA GLN A 214 37.09 94.02 70.03
C GLN A 214 37.27 93.59 71.49
N VAL A 215 38.13 94.30 72.21
CA VAL A 215 38.36 94.11 73.65
C VAL A 215 38.05 95.41 74.40
N SER A 216 37.53 95.29 75.61
CA SER A 216 37.24 96.40 76.51
C SER A 216 37.62 96.04 77.95
N TYR A 217 38.22 96.97 78.68
CA TYR A 217 38.62 96.78 80.09
C TYR A 217 37.63 97.42 81.08
N ASP A 218 36.77 98.31 80.59
CA ASP A 218 35.77 99.06 81.36
C ASP A 218 34.32 98.68 80.99
N GLY A 219 34.13 97.80 80.00
CA GLY A 219 32.84 97.40 79.46
C GLY A 219 32.17 98.44 78.55
N ASN A 220 32.71 99.66 78.48
CA ASN A 220 32.11 100.81 77.78
C ASN A 220 32.92 101.25 76.57
N SER A 221 34.25 101.26 76.68
CA SER A 221 35.19 101.65 75.63
C SER A 221 35.74 100.41 74.93
N TRP A 222 35.47 100.26 73.63
CA TRP A 222 35.83 99.06 72.86
C TRP A 222 36.94 99.35 71.86
N THR A 223 38.05 98.63 71.97
CA THR A 223 39.20 98.73 71.06
C THR A 223 39.17 97.59 70.04
N PRO A 224 39.26 97.84 68.73
CA PRO A 224 39.35 96.78 67.72
C PRO A 224 40.65 96.01 67.84
N VAL A 225 40.56 94.68 67.84
CA VAL A 225 41.73 93.79 67.93
C VAL A 225 41.84 92.81 66.76
N TYR A 226 40.75 92.60 66.00
CA TYR A 226 40.77 91.70 64.85
C TYR A 226 39.68 92.04 63.83
N GLU A 227 40.03 91.96 62.55
CA GLU A 227 39.10 91.91 61.41
C GLU A 227 39.67 90.94 60.36
N GLY A 228 38.93 89.88 60.02
CA GLY A 228 39.44 88.85 59.11
C GLY A 228 38.41 87.78 58.72
N ALA A 229 38.74 86.93 57.76
CA ALA A 229 37.83 85.92 57.20
C ALA A 229 37.64 84.68 58.10
N VAL A 230 38.52 84.46 59.09
CA VAL A 230 38.51 83.28 59.95
C VAL A 230 37.90 83.63 61.31
N PRO A 231 37.08 82.76 61.93
CA PRO A 231 36.50 83.00 63.26
C PRO A 231 37.48 82.70 64.40
N ALA A 232 38.75 83.08 64.25
CA ALA A 232 39.77 82.91 65.27
C ALA A 232 40.81 84.02 65.19
N PHE A 233 41.29 84.50 66.34
CA PHE A 233 42.34 85.50 66.43
C PHE A 233 43.14 85.38 67.72
N SER A 234 44.31 86.02 67.75
CA SER A 234 45.04 86.26 69.00
C SER A 234 45.45 87.72 69.11
N ALA A 235 45.39 88.27 70.32
CA ALA A 235 45.72 89.67 70.59
C ALA A 235 46.40 89.83 71.96
N SER A 236 47.32 90.79 72.06
CA SER A 236 47.95 91.15 73.33
C SER A 236 46.97 91.95 74.19
N VAL A 237 46.83 91.56 75.45
CA VAL A 237 45.87 92.12 76.42
C VAL A 237 46.55 92.42 77.76
N ARG A 238 45.95 93.34 78.53
CA ARG A 238 46.43 93.71 79.86
C ARG A 238 46.13 92.61 80.87
N ARG A 239 46.78 92.69 82.04
CA ARG A 239 46.68 91.63 83.04
C ARG A 239 45.34 91.58 83.78
N GLU A 240 44.67 92.72 83.85
CA GLU A 240 43.36 92.92 84.49
C GLU A 240 42.23 92.14 83.78
N ALA A 241 41.07 92.07 84.41
CA ALA A 241 39.89 91.46 83.79
C ALA A 241 39.43 92.30 82.60
N PHE A 242 38.97 91.65 81.54
CA PHE A 242 38.52 92.33 80.33
C PHE A 242 37.38 91.58 79.64
N TYR A 243 36.56 92.32 78.92
CA TYR A 243 35.56 91.77 78.02
C TYR A 243 36.13 91.64 76.63
N VAL A 244 35.91 90.49 75.99
CA VAL A 244 36.16 90.30 74.57
C VAL A 244 34.84 90.06 73.86
N ARG A 245 34.65 90.70 72.71
CA ARG A 245 33.49 90.50 71.87
C ARG A 245 33.85 90.21 70.43
N MET A 246 33.06 89.36 69.79
CA MET A 246 33.21 89.01 68.39
C MET A 246 31.83 88.99 67.71
N GLN A 247 31.77 89.49 66.47
CA GLN A 247 30.58 89.39 65.62
C GLN A 247 30.97 88.78 64.27
N ALA A 248 30.07 88.01 63.69
CA ALA A 248 30.18 87.54 62.32
C ALA A 248 29.49 88.56 61.39
N VAL A 249 30.07 88.79 60.22
CA VAL A 249 29.62 89.77 59.24
C VAL A 249 29.37 89.04 57.92
N GLY A 250 28.10 88.95 57.53
CA GLY A 250 27.67 88.51 56.20
C GLY A 250 27.33 89.73 55.35
N ASP A 251 26.18 89.69 54.67
CA ASP A 251 25.62 90.88 53.99
C ASP A 251 25.23 91.99 54.98
N LEU A 252 24.85 91.61 56.21
CA LEU A 252 24.65 92.51 57.35
C LEU A 252 25.49 92.04 58.55
N PRO A 253 26.00 92.96 59.40
CA PRO A 253 26.66 92.57 60.64
C PRO A 253 25.69 91.85 61.60
N GLY A 254 26.08 90.67 62.08
CA GLY A 254 25.38 89.95 63.14
C GLY A 254 25.59 90.56 64.53
N PRO A 255 24.89 90.05 65.55
CA PRO A 255 25.01 90.54 66.92
C PRO A 255 26.39 90.25 67.52
N TRP A 256 26.87 91.14 68.41
CA TRP A 256 28.08 90.93 69.19
C TRP A 256 27.87 89.85 70.24
N ARG A 257 28.72 88.81 70.22
CA ARG A 257 28.85 87.87 71.32
C ARG A 257 29.98 88.33 72.24
N VAL A 258 29.68 88.52 73.52
CA VAL A 258 30.61 89.03 74.53
C VAL A 258 30.92 87.92 75.55
N GLU A 259 32.18 87.79 75.95
CA GLU A 259 32.62 86.92 77.05
C GLU A 259 33.55 87.71 77.99
N LEU A 260 33.44 87.47 79.30
CA LEU A 260 34.30 88.07 80.33
C LEU A 260 35.47 87.13 80.61
N VAL A 261 36.68 87.67 80.50
CA VAL A 261 37.92 86.96 80.86
C VAL A 261 38.40 87.46 82.21
N ALA A 262 38.57 86.54 83.16
CA ALA A 262 39.04 86.86 84.50
C ALA A 262 40.49 87.41 84.49
N ALA A 263 40.82 88.19 85.52
CA ALA A 263 42.19 88.63 85.77
C ALA A 263 43.12 87.42 86.00
N ALA A 264 44.39 87.55 85.62
CA ALA A 264 45.38 86.51 85.91
C ALA A 264 45.71 86.47 87.43
N PRO A 265 45.95 85.29 88.03
CA PRO A 265 46.31 85.16 89.44
C PRO A 265 47.64 85.87 89.79
N GLU A 266 47.74 86.40 91.02
CA GLU A 266 48.93 87.10 91.56
C GLU A 266 50.06 86.13 91.97
N GLU A 267 51.31 86.58 91.90
CA GLU A 267 52.52 85.81 92.26
C GLU A 267 52.64 85.61 93.78
N VAL A 268 52.81 84.37 94.27
CA VAL A 268 53.04 84.06 95.70
C VAL A 268 54.53 84.24 96.04
N ARG A 269 54.85 85.26 96.86
CA ARG A 269 56.18 85.42 97.47
C ARG A 269 56.14 85.02 98.94
N PHE A 270 57.08 84.17 99.36
CA PHE A 270 57.23 83.77 100.76
C PHE A 270 57.61 84.97 101.65
N PRO A 271 57.00 85.14 102.84
CA PRO A 271 57.35 86.22 103.76
C PRO A 271 58.74 85.98 104.37
N THR A 272 59.54 87.05 104.43
CA THR A 272 60.99 87.04 104.70
C THR A 272 61.44 86.44 106.05
N ASN A 273 60.57 86.02 106.97
CA ASN A 273 60.96 85.56 108.32
C ASN A 273 60.09 84.43 108.95
N ALA A 274 59.39 83.60 108.16
CA ALA A 274 58.73 82.41 108.73
C ALA A 274 59.79 81.32 109.04
N PRO A 275 59.88 80.78 110.28
CA PRO A 275 60.81 79.69 110.57
C PRO A 275 60.30 78.41 109.90
N ILE A 276 60.91 78.01 108.79
CA ILE A 276 60.68 76.70 108.17
C ILE A 276 61.27 75.65 109.12
N ARG A 277 60.43 74.84 109.75
CA ARG A 277 60.87 73.74 110.61
C ARG A 277 61.28 72.55 109.74
N ALA A 278 62.59 72.31 109.64
CA ALA A 278 63.15 71.25 108.79
C ALA A 278 62.55 69.85 109.07
N THR A 279 62.11 69.58 110.31
CA THR A 279 61.47 68.31 110.69
C THR A 279 60.13 68.08 109.99
N GLU A 280 59.26 69.08 109.92
CA GLU A 280 57.93 68.95 109.31
C GLU A 280 58.02 68.73 107.80
N LEU A 281 59.01 69.37 107.15
CA LEU A 281 59.31 69.15 105.74
C LEU A 281 59.86 67.73 105.50
N PHE A 282 60.72 67.24 106.40
CA PHE A 282 61.30 65.90 106.31
C PHE A 282 60.24 64.80 106.53
N ASP A 283 59.32 65.00 107.46
CA ASP A 283 58.21 64.08 107.73
C ASP A 283 57.24 64.01 106.53
N ALA A 284 56.84 65.17 105.98
CA ALA A 284 55.99 65.23 104.79
C ALA A 284 56.66 64.56 103.57
N ALA A 285 57.96 64.78 103.38
CA ALA A 285 58.72 64.11 102.33
C ALA A 285 58.79 62.58 102.55
N THR A 286 59.00 62.15 103.79
CA THR A 286 59.06 60.73 104.16
C THR A 286 57.72 60.03 103.93
N ASP A 287 56.60 60.66 104.28
CA ASP A 287 55.26 60.08 104.07
C ASP A 287 54.86 60.06 102.58
N THR A 288 55.29 61.06 101.82
CA THR A 288 55.13 61.05 100.35
C THR A 288 55.91 59.89 99.72
N VAL A 289 57.14 59.62 100.19
CA VAL A 289 57.95 58.49 99.71
C VAL A 289 57.32 57.14 100.08
N LYS A 290 56.77 57.00 101.29
CA LYS A 290 56.06 55.78 101.71
C LYS A 290 54.80 55.52 100.87
N SER A 291 53.95 56.54 100.70
CA SER A 291 52.73 56.38 99.90
C SER A 291 53.01 56.07 98.43
N ALA A 292 54.08 56.65 97.87
CA ALA A 292 54.57 56.28 96.54
C ALA A 292 55.07 54.82 96.52
N GLY A 293 55.79 54.36 97.54
CA GLY A 293 56.23 52.98 97.68
C GLY A 293 55.07 51.98 97.75
N ASP A 294 54.05 52.26 98.55
CA ASP A 294 52.84 51.44 98.67
C ASP A 294 52.09 51.38 97.32
N THR A 295 51.93 52.52 96.66
CA THR A 295 51.32 52.60 95.33
C THR A 295 52.08 51.74 94.32
N ILE A 296 53.42 51.78 94.30
CA ILE A 296 54.25 50.95 93.42
C ILE A 296 54.08 49.46 93.75
N SER A 297 54.02 49.09 95.02
CA SER A 297 53.81 47.70 95.46
C SER A 297 52.44 47.16 95.03
N ASP A 298 51.39 47.96 95.21
CA ASP A 298 50.02 47.61 94.80
C ASP A 298 49.92 47.49 93.27
N LEU A 299 50.54 48.42 92.54
CA LEU A 299 50.64 48.35 91.09
C LEU A 299 51.35 47.08 90.64
N ASN A 300 52.50 46.74 91.25
CA ASN A 300 53.24 45.53 90.91
C ASN A 300 52.41 44.26 91.17
N THR A 301 51.70 44.22 92.29
CA THR A 301 50.80 43.11 92.64
C THR A 301 49.64 42.97 91.65
N SER A 302 49.03 44.09 91.26
CA SER A 302 47.93 44.14 90.28
C SER A 302 48.40 43.69 88.89
N ILE A 303 49.57 44.16 88.44
CA ILE A 303 50.17 43.78 87.16
C ILE A 303 50.48 42.28 87.13
N LEU A 304 51.09 41.73 88.19
CA LEU A 304 51.37 40.31 88.28
C LEU A 304 50.08 39.47 88.22
N ALA A 305 49.01 39.92 88.89
CA ALA A 305 47.71 39.26 88.82
C ALA A 305 47.10 39.34 87.41
N GLN A 306 47.23 40.46 86.71
CA GLN A 306 46.80 40.61 85.32
C GLN A 306 47.58 39.68 84.38
N LEU A 307 48.91 39.63 84.50
CA LEU A 307 49.77 38.77 83.69
C LEU A 307 49.42 37.29 83.88
N ASN A 308 49.19 36.85 85.12
CA ASN A 308 48.79 35.47 85.39
C ASN A 308 47.43 35.14 84.76
N ARG A 309 46.45 36.06 84.78
CA ARG A 309 45.17 35.85 84.10
C ARG A 309 45.35 35.68 82.59
N ILE A 310 46.13 36.58 81.96
CA ILE A 310 46.41 36.53 80.51
C ILE A 310 47.08 35.20 80.16
N ALA A 311 48.10 34.78 80.92
CA ALA A 311 48.79 33.52 80.68
C ALA A 311 47.84 32.31 80.75
N THR A 312 46.95 32.27 81.74
CA THR A 312 45.95 31.18 81.82
C THR A 312 44.95 31.21 80.67
N GLU A 313 44.56 32.40 80.19
CA GLU A 313 43.62 32.54 79.08
C GLU A 313 44.26 32.12 77.74
N GLU A 314 45.55 32.41 77.54
CA GLU A 314 46.31 31.92 76.37
C GLU A 314 46.42 30.39 76.37
N ASP A 315 46.68 29.77 77.52
CA ASP A 315 46.70 28.31 77.64
C ASP A 315 45.34 27.68 77.28
N TRP A 316 44.23 28.29 77.72
CA TRP A 316 42.88 27.84 77.36
C TRP A 316 42.61 27.96 75.87
N ARG A 317 42.94 29.11 75.27
CA ARG A 317 42.79 29.34 73.84
C ARG A 317 43.65 28.39 73.01
N GLY A 318 44.85 28.05 73.48
CA GLY A 318 45.71 27.05 72.86
C GLY A 318 45.08 25.66 72.85
N ARG A 319 44.57 25.21 74.01
CA ARG A 319 43.88 23.90 74.12
C ARG A 319 42.62 23.83 73.26
N GLU A 320 41.85 24.91 73.22
CA GLU A 320 40.67 25.00 72.37
C GLU A 320 41.06 24.88 70.89
N SER A 321 42.08 25.61 70.46
CA SER A 321 42.62 25.51 69.09
C SER A 321 43.05 24.08 68.74
N ASP A 322 43.75 23.39 69.64
CA ASP A 322 44.18 22.00 69.44
C ASP A 322 42.99 21.03 69.29
N LEU A 323 41.91 21.26 70.04
CA LEU A 323 40.68 20.47 69.93
C LEU A 323 40.02 20.67 68.57
N TRP A 324 39.87 21.93 68.12
CA TRP A 324 39.32 22.25 66.80
C TRP A 324 40.12 21.63 65.66
N ILE A 325 41.46 21.63 65.75
CA ILE A 325 42.33 21.00 64.76
C ILE A 325 42.06 19.48 64.71
N ARG A 326 42.03 18.81 65.86
CA ARG A 326 41.77 17.36 65.92
C ARG A 326 40.39 16.99 65.38
N GLU A 327 39.36 17.77 65.71
CA GLU A 327 38.01 17.55 65.18
C GLU A 327 37.97 17.71 63.66
N THR A 328 38.66 18.73 63.15
CA THR A 328 38.79 18.98 61.70
C THR A 328 39.53 17.84 61.00
N ASP A 329 40.62 17.34 61.58
CA ASP A 329 41.38 16.23 61.02
C ASP A 329 40.59 14.91 61.04
N ALA A 330 39.83 14.66 62.12
CA ALA A 330 38.92 13.52 62.19
C ALA A 330 37.80 13.61 61.14
N ALA A 331 37.21 14.80 60.94
CA ALA A 331 36.22 15.03 59.90
C ALA A 331 36.80 14.87 58.49
N ARG A 332 38.04 15.32 58.25
CA ARG A 332 38.73 15.09 56.98
C ARG A 332 38.97 13.61 56.71
N ALA A 333 39.36 12.85 57.73
CA ALA A 333 39.58 11.40 57.61
C ALA A 333 38.28 10.65 57.27
N SER A 334 37.15 10.97 57.93
CA SER A 334 35.86 10.33 57.64
C SER A 334 35.32 10.69 56.25
N ILE A 335 35.53 11.94 55.81
CA ILE A 335 35.20 12.37 54.45
C ILE A 335 36.03 11.56 53.43
N GLU A 336 37.32 11.39 53.66
CA GLU A 336 38.18 10.67 52.72
C GLU A 336 37.83 9.18 52.65
N GLU A 337 37.52 8.55 53.77
CA GLU A 337 36.99 7.17 53.80
C GLU A 337 35.71 7.05 52.97
N THR A 338 34.78 7.99 53.13
CA THR A 338 33.54 8.01 52.35
C THR A 338 33.82 8.20 50.85
N ARG A 339 34.79 9.03 50.48
CA ARG A 339 35.17 9.26 49.07
C ARG A 339 35.75 8.01 48.42
N VAL A 340 36.56 7.25 49.16
CA VAL A 340 37.10 5.97 48.67
C VAL A 340 35.97 4.95 48.48
N LEU A 341 35.05 4.82 49.44
CA LEU A 341 33.90 3.92 49.33
C LEU A 341 33.01 4.27 48.12
N ILE A 342 32.73 5.55 47.89
CA ILE A 342 31.96 6.01 46.73
C ILE A 342 32.69 5.68 45.42
N ALA A 343 34.01 5.87 45.35
CA ALA A 343 34.80 5.58 44.16
C ALA A 343 34.87 4.07 43.84
N ASP A 344 34.99 3.22 44.87
CA ASP A 344 34.95 1.77 44.72
C ASP A 344 33.57 1.30 44.24
N GLU A 345 32.49 1.84 44.81
CA GLU A 345 31.12 1.55 44.40
C GLU A 345 30.83 2.05 42.98
N GLU A 346 31.33 3.22 42.59
CA GLU A 346 31.26 3.74 41.22
C GLU A 346 31.99 2.81 40.25
N THR A 347 33.19 2.34 40.60
CA THR A 347 33.95 1.38 39.77
C THR A 347 33.17 0.07 39.60
N ALA A 348 32.55 -0.44 40.68
CA ALA A 348 31.73 -1.65 40.63
C ALA A 348 30.45 -1.46 39.80
N ARG A 349 29.76 -0.31 39.94
CA ARG A 349 28.60 0.05 39.14
C ARG A 349 28.93 0.15 37.66
N VAL A 350 30.06 0.79 37.31
CA VAL A 350 30.53 0.89 35.93
C VAL A 350 30.84 -0.49 35.35
N ALA A 351 31.47 -1.38 36.11
CA ALA A 351 31.71 -2.76 35.67
C ALA A 351 30.39 -3.52 35.39
N ALA A 352 29.42 -3.45 36.30
CA ALA A 352 28.10 -4.06 36.11
C ALA A 352 27.34 -3.47 34.91
N PHE A 353 27.46 -2.15 34.68
CA PHE A 353 26.86 -1.49 33.52
C PHE A 353 27.47 -1.95 32.19
N LEU A 354 28.78 -2.18 32.15
CA LEU A 354 29.46 -2.72 30.97
C LEU A 354 29.05 -4.17 30.67
N GLU A 355 28.88 -4.98 31.71
CA GLU A 355 28.38 -6.36 31.58
C GLU A 355 26.94 -6.37 31.04
N LEU A 356 26.06 -5.52 31.59
CA LEU A 356 24.69 -5.40 31.10
C LEU A 356 24.62 -4.92 29.63
N GLN A 357 25.50 -3.99 29.22
CA GLN A 357 25.60 -3.58 27.82
C GLN A 357 26.05 -4.73 26.91
N ALA A 358 26.99 -5.56 27.37
CA ALA A 358 27.45 -6.72 26.61
C ALA A 358 26.33 -7.76 26.44
N ASP A 359 25.58 -8.05 27.52
CA ASP A 359 24.43 -8.95 27.49
C ASP A 359 23.32 -8.44 26.59
N LEU A 360 23.02 -7.13 26.65
CA LEU A 360 22.04 -6.49 25.76
C LEU A 360 22.47 -6.61 24.30
N THR A 361 23.73 -6.32 23.98
CA THR A 361 24.28 -6.45 22.63
C THR A 361 24.16 -7.89 22.12
N ALA A 362 24.45 -8.88 22.97
CA ALA A 362 24.30 -10.29 22.63
C ALA A 362 22.83 -10.68 22.40
N ALA A 363 21.91 -10.17 23.22
CA ALA A 363 20.48 -10.38 23.07
C ALA A 363 19.95 -9.77 21.76
N GLU A 364 20.32 -8.53 21.44
CA GLU A 364 19.98 -7.85 20.19
C GLU A 364 20.48 -8.62 18.97
N ALA A 365 21.73 -9.11 19.01
CA ALA A 365 22.28 -9.96 17.97
C ALA A 365 21.48 -11.26 17.81
N GLY A 366 21.08 -11.89 18.93
CA GLY A 366 20.21 -13.07 18.93
C GLY A 366 18.83 -12.80 18.35
N ILE A 367 18.19 -11.68 18.71
CA ILE A 367 16.89 -11.26 18.17
C ILE A 367 16.98 -10.99 16.67
N SER A 368 18.02 -10.28 16.21
CA SER A 368 18.27 -10.03 14.79
C SER A 368 18.49 -11.34 14.00
N GLY A 369 19.25 -12.27 14.58
CA GLY A 369 19.42 -13.62 14.03
C GLY A 369 18.10 -14.38 13.92
N ASN A 370 17.26 -14.34 14.97
CA ASN A 370 15.93 -14.94 14.96
C ASN A 370 15.00 -14.30 13.92
N ALA A 371 14.99 -12.98 13.80
CA ALA A 371 14.19 -12.27 12.79
C ALA A 371 14.59 -12.68 11.36
N THR A 372 15.89 -12.80 11.10
CA THR A 372 16.42 -13.28 9.81
C THR A 372 16.00 -14.73 9.56
N ALA A 373 16.08 -15.61 10.57
CA ALA A 373 15.64 -16.99 10.46
C ALA A 373 14.13 -17.10 10.19
N ILE A 374 13.30 -16.29 10.87
CA ILE A 374 11.85 -16.23 10.65
C ILE A 374 11.52 -15.74 9.25
N SER A 375 12.16 -14.67 8.77
CA SER A 375 11.97 -14.19 7.39
C SER A 375 12.37 -15.24 6.35
N GLY A 376 13.44 -15.99 6.61
CA GLY A 376 13.83 -17.14 5.79
C GLY A 376 12.82 -18.29 5.82
N LEU A 377 12.22 -18.56 6.99
CA LEU A 377 11.14 -19.54 7.12
C LEU A 377 9.88 -19.10 6.39
N ASP A 378 9.46 -17.83 6.55
CA ASP A 378 8.31 -17.23 5.88
C ASP A 378 8.44 -17.38 4.35
N THR A 379 9.59 -16.97 3.80
CA THR A 379 9.91 -17.15 2.36
C THR A 379 9.80 -18.61 1.91
N ARG A 380 10.33 -19.55 2.71
CA ARG A 380 10.26 -21.00 2.40
C ARG A 380 8.83 -21.52 2.49
N VAL A 381 8.05 -21.06 3.45
CA VAL A 381 6.63 -21.42 3.63
C VAL A 381 5.82 -20.90 2.46
N THR A 382 5.93 -19.63 2.09
CA THR A 382 5.25 -19.05 0.92
C THR A 382 5.60 -19.82 -0.36
N SER A 383 6.88 -20.16 -0.55
CA SER A 383 7.32 -20.95 -1.70
C SER A 383 6.73 -22.36 -1.70
N ALA A 384 6.70 -23.01 -0.54
CA ALA A 384 6.10 -24.33 -0.37
C ALA A 384 4.58 -24.30 -0.60
N GLU A 385 3.87 -23.30 -0.08
CA GLU A 385 2.45 -23.09 -0.28
C GLU A 385 2.10 -22.85 -1.74
N GLY A 386 2.90 -22.05 -2.46
CA GLY A 386 2.76 -21.87 -3.91
C GLY A 386 2.93 -23.19 -4.68
N ALA A 387 3.96 -23.97 -4.34
CA ALA A 387 4.19 -25.29 -4.93
C ALA A 387 3.07 -26.30 -4.60
N ILE A 388 2.58 -26.32 -3.36
CA ILE A 388 1.45 -27.16 -2.93
C ILE A 388 0.17 -26.76 -3.67
N THR A 389 -0.07 -25.45 -3.83
CA THR A 389 -1.22 -24.95 -4.60
C THR A 389 -1.13 -25.40 -6.05
N ALA A 390 0.03 -25.25 -6.68
CA ALA A 390 0.27 -25.73 -8.04
C ALA A 390 0.06 -27.26 -8.14
N GLN A 391 0.59 -28.04 -7.20
CA GLN A 391 0.39 -29.49 -7.15
C GLN A 391 -1.09 -29.86 -6.94
N SER A 392 -1.81 -29.16 -6.07
CA SER A 392 -3.25 -29.35 -5.85
C SER A 392 -4.04 -29.08 -7.12
N THR A 393 -3.69 -28.03 -7.86
CA THR A 393 -4.26 -27.74 -9.18
C THR A 393 -3.92 -28.82 -10.21
N SER A 394 -2.68 -29.32 -10.24
CA SER A 394 -2.28 -30.42 -11.13
C SER A 394 -2.84 -31.80 -10.74
N ILE A 395 -3.19 -32.02 -9.47
CA ILE A 395 -3.85 -33.26 -9.01
C ILE A 395 -5.34 -33.21 -9.36
N THR A 396 -5.96 -32.03 -9.25
CA THR A 396 -7.38 -31.84 -9.61
C THR A 396 -7.61 -31.72 -11.12
N GLY A 397 -6.64 -31.18 -11.85
CA GLY A 397 -6.59 -31.19 -13.31
C GLY A 397 -5.45 -32.07 -13.79
N VAL A 398 -5.72 -33.30 -14.23
CA VAL A 398 -4.70 -34.17 -14.84
C VAL A 398 -4.09 -33.44 -16.04
N GLN A 399 -2.90 -32.87 -15.85
CA GLN A 399 -2.14 -32.16 -16.87
C GLN A 399 -0.87 -32.96 -17.18
N ALA A 400 -0.78 -33.47 -18.40
CA ALA A 400 0.46 -34.03 -18.93
C ALA A 400 1.11 -32.98 -19.82
N GLN A 401 2.36 -32.63 -19.53
CA GLN A 401 3.18 -31.73 -20.34
C GLN A 401 4.47 -32.43 -20.75
N VAL A 402 4.77 -32.42 -22.05
CA VAL A 402 6.06 -32.84 -22.61
C VAL A 402 6.48 -31.79 -23.64
N GLY A 403 7.49 -30.98 -23.30
CA GLY A 403 7.93 -29.86 -24.14
C GLY A 403 6.91 -28.71 -24.18
N ASP A 404 6.66 -28.15 -25.37
CA ASP A 404 5.70 -27.07 -25.61
C ASP A 404 4.24 -27.55 -25.71
N VAL A 405 4.00 -28.85 -25.49
CA VAL A 405 2.68 -29.48 -25.60
C VAL A 405 2.11 -29.73 -24.22
N SER A 406 1.03 -29.03 -23.89
CA SER A 406 0.21 -29.25 -22.69
C SER A 406 -1.13 -29.88 -23.08
N ALA A 407 -1.53 -30.93 -22.35
CA ALA A 407 -2.88 -31.48 -22.37
C ALA A 407 -3.45 -31.39 -20.96
N GLY A 408 -4.32 -30.41 -20.73
CA GLY A 408 -5.13 -30.29 -19.51
C GLY A 408 -6.59 -30.56 -19.84
N GLY A 409 -7.15 -31.64 -19.29
CA GLY A 409 -8.55 -32.01 -19.51
C GLY A 409 -9.47 -31.34 -18.49
N PHE A 410 -10.25 -30.33 -18.90
CA PHE A 410 -11.35 -29.77 -18.10
C PHE A 410 -12.64 -30.56 -18.29
N TYR A 411 -12.68 -31.85 -17.93
CA TYR A 411 -13.95 -32.56 -17.80
C TYR A 411 -14.30 -32.72 -16.31
N ARG A 412 -15.52 -32.33 -15.93
CA ARG A 412 -16.08 -32.59 -14.60
C ARG A 412 -16.99 -33.80 -14.67
N LEU A 413 -16.81 -34.76 -13.75
CA LEU A 413 -17.75 -35.84 -13.48
C LEU A 413 -18.63 -35.43 -12.30
N GLN A 414 -19.94 -35.24 -12.51
CA GLN A 414 -20.87 -34.82 -11.47
C GLN A 414 -22.00 -35.84 -11.32
N ALA A 415 -22.17 -36.38 -10.10
CA ALA A 415 -23.34 -37.17 -9.73
C ALA A 415 -24.31 -36.30 -8.92
N THR A 416 -25.56 -36.18 -9.37
CA THR A 416 -26.61 -35.38 -8.74
C THR A 416 -27.84 -36.25 -8.46
N VAL A 417 -28.43 -36.12 -7.27
CA VAL A 417 -29.63 -36.85 -6.83
C VAL A 417 -30.63 -35.83 -6.26
N GLY A 418 -31.90 -35.89 -6.66
CA GLY A 418 -32.93 -34.92 -6.23
C GLY A 418 -34.07 -34.73 -7.26
N PRO A 419 -35.02 -33.81 -7.04
CA PRO A 419 -36.11 -33.53 -7.98
C PRO A 419 -35.59 -32.82 -9.24
N LEU A 420 -34.99 -33.61 -10.13
CA LEU A 420 -34.43 -33.16 -11.40
C LEU A 420 -35.55 -33.05 -12.46
N PRO A 421 -35.44 -32.13 -13.43
CA PRO A 421 -36.47 -31.95 -14.46
C PRO A 421 -36.75 -33.23 -15.26
N GLY A 422 -38.03 -33.53 -15.53
CA GLY A 422 -38.43 -34.62 -16.43
C GLY A 422 -38.33 -36.03 -15.84
N ASP A 423 -38.80 -36.23 -14.61
CA ASP A 423 -38.91 -37.51 -13.91
C ASP A 423 -37.56 -38.25 -13.70
N VAL A 424 -36.45 -37.52 -13.53
CA VAL A 424 -35.12 -38.08 -13.27
C VAL A 424 -34.86 -38.17 -11.76
N SER A 425 -34.51 -39.36 -11.27
CA SER A 425 -34.19 -39.62 -9.85
C SER A 425 -32.72 -39.39 -9.51
N SER A 426 -31.83 -39.72 -10.46
CA SER A 426 -30.38 -39.49 -10.33
C SER A 426 -29.76 -39.32 -11.70
N GLU A 427 -28.74 -38.48 -11.78
CA GLU A 427 -28.03 -38.16 -13.03
C GLU A 427 -26.52 -38.12 -12.80
N PHE A 428 -25.77 -38.75 -13.70
CA PHE A 428 -24.33 -38.62 -13.82
C PHE A 428 -24.00 -37.86 -15.12
N VAL A 429 -23.37 -36.68 -15.01
CA VAL A 429 -23.08 -35.77 -16.13
C VAL A 429 -21.57 -35.64 -16.34
N VAL A 430 -21.16 -35.63 -17.59
CA VAL A 430 -19.84 -35.13 -18.02
C VAL A 430 -20.02 -33.72 -18.60
N ALA A 431 -19.23 -32.75 -18.14
CA ALA A 431 -19.29 -31.37 -18.62
C ALA A 431 -17.91 -30.82 -18.96
N LEU A 432 -17.81 -30.00 -20.00
CA LEU A 432 -16.56 -29.38 -20.48
C LEU A 432 -16.57 -27.87 -20.22
N ASN A 433 -15.44 -27.32 -19.79
CA ASN A 433 -15.29 -25.87 -19.62
C ASN A 433 -14.89 -25.20 -20.95
N ALA A 434 -15.71 -24.28 -21.45
CA ALA A 434 -15.42 -23.46 -22.62
C ALA A 434 -15.09 -22.00 -22.24
N GLY A 435 -14.87 -21.72 -20.96
CA GLY A 435 -14.50 -20.39 -20.46
C GLY A 435 -13.01 -20.20 -20.32
N THR A 436 -12.60 -18.95 -20.08
CA THR A 436 -11.22 -18.60 -19.74
C THR A 436 -10.95 -18.76 -18.25
N GLU A 437 -9.67 -18.82 -17.89
CA GLU A 437 -9.22 -18.80 -16.51
C GLU A 437 -9.83 -17.60 -15.75
N GLY A 438 -10.46 -17.87 -14.61
CA GLY A 438 -11.17 -16.88 -13.80
C GLY A 438 -12.62 -16.58 -14.19
N SER A 439 -13.14 -17.09 -15.31
CA SER A 439 -14.54 -16.94 -15.72
C SER A 439 -15.04 -18.21 -16.44
N PRO A 440 -15.29 -19.31 -15.70
CA PRO A 440 -15.62 -20.58 -16.31
C PRO A 440 -17.00 -20.55 -16.98
N ASN A 441 -17.05 -21.00 -18.24
CA ASN A 441 -18.26 -21.13 -19.04
C ASN A 441 -18.49 -22.63 -19.26
N TRP A 442 -19.05 -23.27 -18.23
CA TRP A 442 -19.40 -24.68 -18.26
C TRP A 442 -20.55 -24.89 -19.23
N GLN A 443 -20.23 -25.37 -20.43
CA GLN A 443 -21.23 -25.80 -21.39
C GLN A 443 -21.52 -27.28 -21.07
N THR A 444 -22.80 -27.66 -20.98
CA THR A 444 -23.19 -29.07 -20.86
C THR A 444 -22.87 -29.77 -22.17
N ALA A 445 -21.62 -30.17 -22.34
CA ALA A 445 -21.16 -30.94 -23.47
C ALA A 445 -21.07 -32.42 -23.05
N GLY A 446 -21.97 -33.23 -23.61
CA GLY A 446 -21.71 -34.66 -23.79
C GLY A 446 -22.08 -35.56 -22.61
N LEU A 447 -23.14 -36.34 -22.82
CA LEU A 447 -23.53 -37.52 -22.04
C LEU A 447 -23.95 -37.30 -20.57
N ALA A 448 -25.25 -37.49 -20.34
CA ALA A 448 -25.83 -37.74 -19.04
C ALA A 448 -26.36 -39.17 -18.95
N LEU A 449 -26.01 -39.91 -17.89
CA LEU A 449 -26.61 -41.20 -17.56
C LEU A 449 -27.63 -40.99 -16.45
N GLN A 450 -28.89 -41.27 -16.75
CA GLN A 450 -30.02 -40.92 -15.91
C GLN A 450 -30.82 -42.16 -15.52
N ILE A 451 -31.26 -42.21 -14.27
CA ILE A 451 -32.25 -43.18 -13.78
C ILE A 451 -33.58 -42.44 -13.61
N LEU A 452 -34.63 -42.94 -14.23
CA LEU A 452 -35.97 -42.35 -14.22
C LEU A 452 -36.77 -42.83 -12.99
N SER A 453 -37.66 -41.98 -12.47
CA SER A 453 -38.67 -42.38 -11.48
C SER A 453 -39.86 -43.06 -12.15
N GLY A 454 -40.55 -43.96 -11.44
CA GLY A 454 -41.83 -44.55 -11.91
C GLY A 454 -41.73 -45.88 -12.66
N GLY A 455 -40.60 -46.58 -12.60
CA GLY A 455 -40.44 -47.91 -13.20
C GLY A 455 -40.00 -47.92 -14.67
N LEU A 456 -39.71 -46.74 -15.24
CA LEU A 456 -39.03 -46.59 -16.52
C LEU A 456 -37.51 -46.73 -16.26
N GLY A 457 -36.79 -47.49 -17.11
CA GLY A 457 -35.39 -47.88 -16.88
C GLY A 457 -34.35 -46.74 -16.93
N SER A 458 -33.08 -47.10 -17.10
CA SER A 458 -31.97 -46.14 -17.29
C SER A 458 -31.96 -45.57 -18.71
N ARG A 459 -31.60 -44.28 -18.87
CA ARG A 459 -31.36 -43.65 -20.18
C ARG A 459 -30.01 -42.95 -20.25
N ALA A 460 -29.43 -42.92 -21.45
CA ALA A 460 -28.27 -42.10 -21.79
C ALA A 460 -28.72 -40.93 -22.68
N VAL A 461 -28.39 -39.70 -22.29
CA VAL A 461 -28.79 -38.46 -22.99
C VAL A 461 -27.54 -37.76 -23.51
N PHE A 462 -27.44 -37.59 -24.82
CA PHE A 462 -26.37 -36.82 -25.45
C PHE A 462 -26.91 -35.44 -25.82
N ASN A 463 -26.65 -34.44 -24.97
CA ASN A 463 -27.00 -33.05 -25.25
C ASN A 463 -25.84 -32.36 -25.96
N VAL A 464 -25.79 -32.47 -27.29
CA VAL A 464 -24.72 -31.95 -28.14
C VAL A 464 -25.31 -31.43 -29.45
N ASP A 465 -24.76 -30.37 -30.02
CA ASP A 465 -25.20 -29.82 -31.32
C ASP A 465 -24.88 -30.78 -32.49
N GLN A 466 -23.81 -31.58 -32.35
CA GLN A 466 -23.44 -32.62 -33.30
C GLN A 466 -23.00 -33.89 -32.56
N PHE A 467 -23.56 -35.04 -32.95
CA PHE A 467 -23.11 -36.35 -32.48
C PHE A 467 -22.38 -37.07 -33.62
N VAL A 468 -21.07 -37.23 -33.47
CA VAL A 468 -20.17 -37.76 -34.50
C VAL A 468 -19.55 -39.05 -34.01
N VAL A 469 -19.58 -40.09 -34.84
CA VAL A 469 -18.83 -41.34 -34.63
C VAL A 469 -17.79 -41.43 -35.75
N THR A 470 -16.51 -41.46 -35.39
CA THR A 470 -15.40 -41.48 -36.36
C THR A 470 -14.39 -42.58 -36.00
N ASP A 471 -13.72 -43.12 -37.01
CA ASP A 471 -12.58 -44.03 -36.88
C ASP A 471 -11.23 -43.32 -36.77
N GLY A 472 -11.25 -41.97 -36.71
CA GLY A 472 -10.07 -41.12 -36.64
C GLY A 472 -9.51 -40.71 -38.01
N THR A 473 -10.10 -41.17 -39.11
CA THR A 473 -9.68 -40.83 -40.49
C THR A 473 -10.77 -40.20 -41.34
N THR A 474 -12.04 -40.55 -41.13
CA THR A 474 -13.17 -39.89 -41.81
C THR A 474 -14.26 -39.55 -40.80
N VAL A 475 -14.72 -38.29 -40.80
CA VAL A 475 -15.89 -37.86 -40.02
C VAL A 475 -17.13 -38.09 -40.88
N THR A 476 -18.01 -38.99 -40.44
CA THR A 476 -19.37 -39.08 -40.99
C THR A 476 -20.29 -38.58 -39.90
N ALA A 477 -20.87 -37.39 -40.06
CA ALA A 477 -21.85 -36.89 -39.10
C ALA A 477 -23.07 -37.82 -39.10
N LEU A 478 -23.47 -38.34 -37.94
CA LEU A 478 -24.70 -39.14 -37.83
C LEU A 478 -25.94 -38.26 -37.96
N PHE A 479 -25.81 -36.97 -37.65
CA PHE A 479 -26.83 -35.96 -37.84
C PHE A 479 -26.26 -34.73 -38.55
N GLU A 480 -26.89 -34.32 -39.65
CA GLU A 480 -26.55 -33.10 -40.39
C GLU A 480 -27.84 -32.31 -40.65
N GLU A 481 -27.84 -31.00 -40.35
CA GLU A 481 -29.02 -30.13 -40.50
C GLU A 481 -30.32 -30.66 -39.85
N GLY A 482 -30.20 -31.41 -38.75
CA GLY A 482 -31.34 -31.99 -38.03
C GLY A 482 -31.86 -33.31 -38.61
N GLN A 483 -31.17 -33.90 -39.58
CA GLN A 483 -31.52 -35.17 -40.22
C GLN A 483 -30.52 -36.27 -39.85
N ALA A 484 -31.02 -37.46 -39.52
CA ALA A 484 -30.18 -38.62 -39.22
C ALA A 484 -29.72 -39.32 -40.50
N LEU A 485 -28.42 -39.41 -40.73
CA LEU A 485 -27.81 -40.02 -41.91
C LEU A 485 -27.34 -41.43 -41.60
N PHE A 486 -28.12 -42.45 -41.97
CA PHE A 486 -27.74 -43.85 -41.84
C PHE A 486 -27.35 -44.43 -43.19
N LYS A 487 -26.11 -44.94 -43.32
CA LYS A 487 -25.68 -45.69 -44.50
C LYS A 487 -26.49 -46.97 -44.71
N SER A 488 -26.96 -47.58 -43.61
CA SER A 488 -27.91 -48.70 -43.58
C SER A 488 -28.62 -48.70 -42.21
N ALA A 489 -29.93 -48.90 -42.20
CA ALA A 489 -30.74 -49.01 -40.98
C ALA A 489 -31.79 -50.11 -41.12
N ILE A 490 -32.00 -50.88 -40.05
CA ILE A 490 -33.16 -51.76 -39.89
C ILE A 490 -34.04 -51.11 -38.82
N ILE A 491 -35.22 -50.65 -39.20
CA ILE A 491 -36.20 -50.02 -38.29
C ILE A 491 -37.38 -50.98 -38.15
N PRO A 492 -37.52 -51.71 -37.01
CA PRO A 492 -38.51 -52.76 -36.87
C PRO A 492 -39.96 -52.27 -36.88
N ASP A 493 -40.22 -51.12 -36.24
CA ASP A 493 -41.57 -50.59 -36.00
C ASP A 493 -41.65 -49.12 -36.44
N LEU A 494 -41.73 -48.90 -37.75
CA LEU A 494 -41.92 -47.57 -38.31
C LEU A 494 -43.42 -47.22 -38.36
N THR A 495 -43.90 -46.36 -37.44
CA THR A 495 -45.30 -45.92 -37.42
C THR A 495 -45.53 -44.73 -38.35
N THR A 496 -46.58 -44.80 -39.17
CA THR A 496 -46.79 -43.94 -40.35
C THR A 496 -47.43 -42.59 -40.04
N ASP A 497 -47.86 -42.37 -38.80
CA ASP A 497 -48.58 -41.20 -38.31
C ASP A 497 -47.74 -39.90 -38.30
N LYS A 498 -46.43 -39.99 -38.53
CA LYS A 498 -45.52 -38.82 -38.59
C LYS A 498 -44.61 -38.74 -39.82
N ILE A 499 -44.84 -39.57 -40.84
CA ILE A 499 -44.07 -39.54 -42.09
C ILE A 499 -44.83 -38.69 -43.12
N THR A 500 -44.42 -37.44 -43.31
CA THR A 500 -45.10 -36.47 -44.20
C THR A 500 -44.51 -36.38 -45.61
N GLY A 501 -43.53 -37.23 -45.96
CA GLY A 501 -42.93 -37.27 -47.30
C GLY A 501 -41.83 -38.33 -47.45
N LEU A 502 -42.20 -39.57 -47.75
CA LEU A 502 -41.26 -40.67 -48.00
C LEU A 502 -40.93 -40.76 -49.50
N GLU A 503 -39.69 -40.45 -49.90
CA GLU A 503 -39.13 -40.83 -51.21
C GLU A 503 -38.31 -42.11 -51.05
N ALA A 504 -38.82 -43.24 -51.56
CA ALA A 504 -38.16 -44.54 -51.50
C ALA A 504 -37.81 -45.03 -52.92
N TYR A 505 -36.51 -45.19 -53.20
CA TYR A 505 -36.02 -45.77 -54.45
C TYR A 505 -35.83 -47.28 -54.27
N PHE A 506 -36.82 -48.07 -54.70
CA PHE A 506 -36.73 -49.54 -54.64
C PHE A 506 -36.09 -50.10 -55.92
N TYR A 507 -34.88 -50.66 -55.83
CA TYR A 507 -34.19 -51.24 -56.98
C TYR A 507 -34.64 -52.67 -57.34
N SER A 508 -35.31 -53.39 -56.43
CA SER A 508 -36.09 -54.61 -56.72
C SER A 508 -36.82 -55.08 -55.46
N LEU A 509 -38.15 -55.21 -55.51
CA LEU A 509 -38.96 -55.73 -54.40
C LEU A 509 -39.26 -57.22 -54.64
N PHE A 510 -38.36 -58.10 -54.20
CA PHE A 510 -38.67 -59.52 -54.10
C PHE A 510 -39.22 -59.82 -52.70
N ALA A 511 -40.48 -59.49 -52.46
CA ALA A 511 -41.17 -59.88 -51.24
C ALA A 511 -42.25 -60.91 -51.58
N THR A 512 -42.00 -62.16 -51.23
CA THR A 512 -42.91 -63.30 -51.44
C THR A 512 -44.19 -63.25 -50.57
N ASN A 513 -44.33 -62.26 -49.69
CA ASN A 513 -45.47 -62.14 -48.77
C ASN A 513 -45.92 -60.67 -48.59
N ILE A 514 -46.45 -60.05 -49.64
CA ILE A 514 -47.30 -58.86 -49.47
C ILE A 514 -48.75 -59.32 -49.52
N THR A 515 -49.40 -59.36 -48.37
CA THR A 515 -50.74 -59.95 -48.23
C THR A 515 -51.88 -58.93 -48.44
N SER A 516 -51.61 -57.62 -48.34
CA SER A 516 -52.45 -56.52 -48.88
C SER A 516 -51.72 -55.18 -48.83
N ALA A 517 -51.93 -54.32 -49.85
CA ALA A 517 -51.53 -52.91 -49.85
C ALA A 517 -52.63 -52.10 -50.56
N THR A 518 -53.23 -51.13 -49.86
CA THR A 518 -54.25 -50.23 -50.42
C THR A 518 -53.64 -48.85 -50.56
N ILE A 519 -53.38 -48.39 -51.79
CA ILE A 519 -52.96 -47.02 -52.06
C ILE A 519 -54.22 -46.22 -52.41
N SER A 520 -54.57 -45.23 -51.58
CA SER A 520 -55.70 -44.34 -51.83
C SER A 520 -55.34 -43.38 -52.98
N THR A 521 -56.17 -43.38 -54.03
CA THR A 521 -55.98 -42.63 -55.27
C THR A 521 -56.19 -41.12 -55.14
N ASP A 522 -56.60 -40.63 -53.97
CA ASP A 522 -57.11 -39.27 -53.82
C ASP A 522 -56.02 -38.24 -53.48
N GLN A 523 -54.74 -38.64 -53.48
CA GLN A 523 -53.62 -37.78 -53.08
C GLN A 523 -52.47 -37.69 -54.11
N LEU A 524 -52.63 -38.22 -55.33
CA LEU A 524 -51.63 -38.02 -56.38
C LEU A 524 -52.02 -36.85 -57.30
N THR A 525 -51.60 -35.64 -56.93
CA THR A 525 -51.65 -34.46 -57.81
C THR A 525 -50.22 -34.04 -58.17
N VAL A 526 -49.73 -34.45 -59.35
CA VAL A 526 -48.41 -34.01 -59.86
C VAL A 526 -48.63 -33.16 -61.12
N GLY A 527 -48.39 -31.86 -60.97
CA GLY A 527 -48.46 -30.89 -62.05
C GLY A 527 -47.33 -31.10 -63.06
N GLY A 528 -47.70 -31.40 -64.31
CA GLY A 528 -46.88 -31.07 -65.49
C GLY A 528 -46.04 -32.19 -66.11
N THR A 529 -45.99 -33.40 -65.55
CA THR A 529 -45.35 -34.56 -66.22
C THR A 529 -46.30 -35.75 -66.18
N LYS A 530 -46.88 -36.09 -67.33
CA LYS A 530 -47.72 -37.28 -67.49
C LYS A 530 -46.84 -38.51 -67.42
N ILE A 531 -47.12 -39.38 -66.46
CA ILE A 531 -46.67 -40.77 -66.47
C ILE A 531 -47.45 -41.44 -67.60
N ASP A 532 -46.75 -41.71 -68.71
CA ASP A 532 -47.32 -42.37 -69.88
C ASP A 532 -47.61 -43.83 -69.53
N ALA A 533 -48.88 -44.16 -69.61
CA ALA A 533 -49.41 -45.49 -69.39
C ALA A 533 -49.16 -46.32 -70.66
N ASP A 534 -48.01 -47.01 -70.74
CA ASP A 534 -47.73 -47.99 -71.79
C ASP A 534 -47.50 -49.41 -71.21
N PHE A 535 -48.32 -49.75 -70.22
CA PHE A 535 -48.60 -51.15 -69.86
C PHE A 535 -50.08 -51.33 -69.52
N LEU A 536 -50.96 -50.95 -70.45
CA LEU A 536 -52.26 -51.59 -70.56
C LEU A 536 -52.65 -51.75 -72.03
N ASP A 537 -52.98 -53.00 -72.33
CA ASP A 537 -53.79 -53.49 -73.42
C ASP A 537 -53.06 -54.07 -74.65
N ASP A 538 -53.20 -55.38 -74.74
CA ASP A 538 -52.69 -56.39 -75.66
C ASP A 538 -53.35 -56.26 -77.06
N ALA A 539 -53.68 -55.03 -77.47
CA ALA A 539 -54.43 -54.71 -78.67
C ALA A 539 -53.76 -53.65 -79.57
N ALA A 540 -52.60 -53.10 -79.19
CA ALA A 540 -51.96 -51.99 -79.92
C ALA A 540 -50.54 -52.25 -80.47
N VAL A 541 -49.95 -53.44 -80.32
CA VAL A 541 -48.69 -53.78 -81.03
C VAL A 541 -49.01 -54.41 -82.38
N THR A 542 -49.52 -53.57 -83.28
CA THR A 542 -49.72 -53.93 -84.69
C THR A 542 -48.40 -53.68 -85.43
N PRO A 543 -47.87 -54.66 -86.20
CA PRO A 543 -46.55 -54.58 -86.80
C PRO A 543 -46.49 -53.49 -87.87
N ILE A 544 -45.43 -52.67 -87.88
CA ILE A 544 -45.08 -51.88 -89.08
C ILE A 544 -44.52 -52.87 -90.11
N ARG A 545 -45.41 -53.60 -90.78
CA ARG A 545 -45.15 -54.26 -92.06
C ARG A 545 -45.39 -53.22 -93.15
N GLU A 546 -44.34 -52.53 -93.59
CA GLU A 546 -44.39 -51.88 -94.90
C GLU A 546 -44.54 -52.97 -95.97
N SER A 547 -45.66 -52.93 -96.67
CA SER A 547 -45.98 -53.88 -97.74
C SER A 547 -45.46 -53.32 -99.05
N ALA A 548 -44.31 -53.81 -99.50
CA ALA A 548 -43.78 -53.45 -100.80
C ALA A 548 -44.55 -54.20 -101.91
N ALA A 549 -44.80 -53.54 -103.04
CA ALA A 549 -45.66 -54.00 -104.12
C ALA A 549 -45.29 -55.40 -104.66
N SER A 550 -46.29 -56.24 -104.89
CA SER A 550 -46.14 -57.59 -105.47
C SER A 550 -45.82 -57.52 -106.97
N GLY A 551 -44.97 -58.44 -107.43
CA GLY A 551 -44.65 -58.59 -108.85
C GLY A 551 -44.23 -60.01 -109.20
N THR A 552 -44.57 -60.44 -110.40
CA THR A 552 -44.21 -61.75 -110.94
C THR A 552 -42.95 -61.61 -111.80
N VAL A 553 -41.91 -62.39 -111.51
CA VAL A 553 -40.67 -62.39 -112.29
C VAL A 553 -40.60 -63.67 -113.13
N THR A 554 -40.57 -63.51 -114.46
CA THR A 554 -40.33 -64.61 -115.41
C THR A 554 -38.88 -64.54 -115.87
N ILE A 555 -38.07 -65.54 -115.52
CA ILE A 555 -36.70 -65.66 -116.02
C ILE A 555 -36.73 -66.59 -117.24
N THR A 556 -36.15 -66.13 -118.35
CA THR A 556 -35.92 -66.96 -119.55
C THR A 556 -34.44 -67.32 -119.57
N ASP A 557 -34.11 -68.60 -119.38
CA ASP A 557 -32.74 -69.09 -119.43
C ASP A 557 -32.39 -69.51 -120.88
N ASN A 558 -31.34 -68.90 -121.45
CA ASN A 558 -30.75 -69.26 -122.73
C ASN A 558 -29.58 -70.21 -122.46
N GLY A 559 -29.89 -71.50 -122.30
CA GLY A 559 -28.90 -72.48 -121.87
C GLY A 559 -27.67 -72.61 -122.78
N THR A 560 -26.56 -73.04 -122.18
CA THR A 560 -25.62 -73.98 -122.83
C THR A 560 -25.12 -75.00 -121.80
N PRO A 561 -25.00 -76.29 -122.17
CA PRO A 561 -24.71 -77.37 -121.24
C PRO A 561 -23.20 -77.66 -121.16
N ASN A 562 -22.79 -78.11 -119.98
CA ASN A 562 -21.56 -78.83 -119.63
C ASN A 562 -20.53 -78.05 -118.81
N GLY A 563 -20.59 -78.27 -117.50
CA GLY A 563 -19.41 -78.52 -116.68
C GLY A 563 -18.39 -77.38 -116.58
N GLY A 564 -18.82 -76.22 -116.10
CA GLY A 564 -17.94 -75.14 -115.66
C GLY A 564 -18.61 -74.37 -114.53
N THR A 565 -17.83 -74.00 -113.51
CA THR A 565 -18.19 -73.16 -112.38
C THR A 565 -19.12 -72.02 -112.81
N ALA A 566 -20.36 -71.97 -112.28
CA ALA A 566 -21.29 -70.88 -112.55
C ALA A 566 -20.79 -69.62 -111.82
N VAL A 567 -19.92 -68.85 -112.47
CA VAL A 567 -19.70 -67.46 -112.13
C VAL A 567 -20.96 -66.72 -112.57
N ALA A 568 -21.84 -66.41 -111.62
CA ALA A 568 -22.97 -65.53 -111.89
C ALA A 568 -22.42 -64.13 -112.17
N GLU A 569 -22.34 -63.73 -113.44
CA GLU A 569 -22.13 -62.32 -113.77
C GLU A 569 -23.41 -61.54 -113.39
N PHE A 570 -23.32 -60.77 -112.31
CA PHE A 570 -24.46 -60.05 -111.71
C PHE A 570 -24.90 -58.81 -112.52
N SER A 571 -24.33 -58.54 -113.69
CA SER A 571 -24.52 -57.29 -114.46
C SER A 571 -25.60 -57.30 -115.54
N ALA A 572 -26.37 -58.38 -115.72
CA ALA A 572 -27.35 -58.47 -116.82
C ALA A 572 -28.70 -59.10 -116.45
N TYR A 573 -29.31 -58.69 -115.32
CA TYR A 573 -30.68 -59.09 -114.93
C TYR A 573 -31.67 -57.92 -115.11
N PRO A 574 -32.39 -57.82 -116.26
CA PRO A 574 -33.23 -56.67 -116.59
C PRO A 574 -34.61 -56.62 -115.89
N THR A 575 -34.89 -57.51 -114.92
CA THR A 575 -36.22 -57.60 -114.27
C THR A 575 -36.14 -57.69 -112.74
N LEU A 576 -35.22 -56.93 -112.12
CA LEU A 576 -35.11 -56.83 -110.66
C LEU A 576 -35.96 -55.67 -110.11
N GLN A 577 -36.93 -55.97 -109.26
CA GLN A 577 -37.71 -54.97 -108.55
C GLN A 577 -36.87 -54.31 -107.44
N THR A 578 -36.97 -53.00 -107.33
CA THR A 578 -36.28 -52.20 -106.30
C THR A 578 -37.28 -51.85 -105.21
N TYR A 579 -36.91 -52.13 -103.97
CA TYR A 579 -37.71 -51.84 -102.78
C TYR A 579 -37.00 -50.76 -101.96
N THR A 580 -37.74 -49.80 -101.41
CA THR A 580 -37.20 -48.72 -100.59
C THR A 580 -37.78 -48.87 -99.18
N ALA A 581 -36.92 -48.94 -98.16
CA ALA A 581 -37.32 -48.89 -96.77
C ALA A 581 -36.92 -47.53 -96.18
N THR A 582 -37.85 -46.87 -95.49
CA THR A 582 -37.64 -45.57 -94.85
C THR A 582 -37.81 -45.66 -93.33
N GLY A 583 -37.05 -44.87 -92.56
CA GLY A 583 -37.20 -44.80 -91.10
C GLY A 583 -36.43 -45.86 -90.30
N MET A 584 -35.31 -46.36 -90.83
CA MET A 584 -34.44 -47.28 -90.10
C MET A 584 -33.62 -46.53 -89.03
N LEU A 585 -33.51 -47.10 -87.83
CA LEU A 585 -32.77 -46.54 -86.69
C LEU A 585 -31.29 -46.93 -86.76
N LEU A 586 -30.42 -45.94 -86.58
CA LEU A 586 -28.97 -46.14 -86.60
C LEU A 586 -28.48 -47.14 -85.53
N LYS A 587 -27.46 -47.93 -85.90
CA LYS A 587 -26.70 -48.84 -85.02
C LYS A 587 -27.51 -49.94 -84.32
N LYS A 588 -28.58 -50.44 -84.96
CA LYS A 588 -29.33 -51.62 -84.50
C LYS A 588 -29.28 -52.75 -85.55
N PRO A 589 -29.16 -54.02 -85.13
CA PRO A 589 -29.22 -55.13 -86.07
C PRO A 589 -30.66 -55.32 -86.56
N TYR A 590 -30.80 -55.49 -87.87
CA TYR A 590 -32.06 -55.79 -88.54
C TYR A 590 -32.03 -57.21 -89.11
N THR A 591 -33.18 -57.87 -89.10
CA THR A 591 -33.39 -59.07 -89.90
C THR A 591 -34.23 -58.70 -91.11
N VAL A 592 -33.78 -59.13 -92.30
CA VAL A 592 -34.58 -59.01 -93.52
C VAL A 592 -35.12 -60.37 -93.87
N HIS A 593 -36.44 -60.42 -94.01
CA HIS A 593 -37.18 -61.63 -94.31
C HIS A 593 -37.66 -61.52 -95.74
N LEU A 594 -37.22 -62.44 -96.60
CA LEU A 594 -37.82 -62.61 -97.90
C LEU A 594 -38.94 -63.64 -97.76
N GLU A 595 -40.18 -63.20 -97.99
CA GLU A 595 -41.34 -64.07 -98.11
C GLU A 595 -41.66 -64.26 -99.60
N PHE A 596 -41.78 -65.50 -100.07
CA PHE A 596 -42.13 -65.78 -101.47
C PHE A 596 -42.96 -67.04 -101.60
N THR A 597 -43.71 -67.16 -102.69
CA THR A 597 -44.44 -68.38 -103.05
C THR A 597 -43.67 -69.11 -104.16
N ALA A 598 -43.35 -70.38 -103.93
CA ALA A 598 -42.71 -71.18 -104.96
C ALA A 598 -43.71 -71.51 -106.07
N GLY A 599 -43.45 -71.12 -107.33
CA GLY A 599 -44.32 -71.47 -108.45
C GLY A 599 -44.25 -72.94 -108.88
N ALA A 600 -43.19 -73.67 -108.49
CA ALA A 600 -42.98 -75.09 -108.80
C ALA A 600 -42.21 -75.82 -107.68
N THR A 601 -42.34 -77.15 -107.63
CA THR A 601 -41.65 -78.01 -106.65
C THR A 601 -40.17 -78.20 -107.01
N CYS A 602 -39.24 -77.95 -106.08
CA CYS A 602 -37.79 -77.94 -106.35
C CYS A 602 -36.93 -78.17 -105.09
N ARG A 603 -35.64 -78.54 -105.22
CA ARG A 603 -34.79 -78.88 -104.05
C ARG A 603 -33.93 -77.74 -103.51
N ASN A 604 -33.41 -76.88 -104.38
CA ASN A 604 -32.46 -75.84 -104.01
C ASN A 604 -32.84 -74.50 -104.65
N PHE A 605 -32.73 -73.42 -103.88
CA PHE A 605 -32.77 -72.04 -104.37
C PHE A 605 -31.51 -71.29 -103.92
N ILE A 606 -31.08 -70.31 -104.72
CA ILE A 606 -30.23 -69.23 -104.22
C ILE A 606 -31.08 -67.99 -104.10
N ALA A 607 -31.11 -67.44 -102.88
CA ALA A 607 -31.65 -66.11 -102.62
C ALA A 607 -30.49 -65.18 -102.31
N TYR A 608 -30.48 -64.02 -102.96
CA TYR A 608 -29.48 -62.99 -102.71
C TYR A 608 -30.15 -61.63 -102.51
N ILE A 609 -29.58 -60.85 -101.59
CA ILE A 609 -29.97 -59.47 -101.34
C ILE A 609 -28.79 -58.58 -101.72
N MET A 610 -29.08 -57.53 -102.46
CA MET A 610 -28.16 -56.44 -102.72
C MET A 610 -28.75 -55.15 -102.16
N TYR A 611 -27.91 -54.25 -101.67
CA TYR A 611 -28.35 -52.93 -101.21
C TYR A 611 -27.53 -51.83 -101.87
N ARG A 612 -28.06 -50.62 -101.83
CA ARG A 612 -27.31 -49.39 -102.07
C ARG A 612 -27.87 -48.26 -101.24
N TYR A 613 -27.00 -47.29 -101.01
CA TYR A 613 -27.22 -46.11 -100.19
C TYR A 613 -28.00 -45.01 -100.92
N GLU A 614 -27.79 -44.86 -102.23
CA GLU A 614 -28.39 -43.78 -103.03
C GLU A 614 -29.33 -44.30 -104.14
N THR A 615 -30.18 -43.42 -104.68
CA THR A 615 -31.10 -43.74 -105.79
C THR A 615 -30.39 -43.91 -107.15
N SER A 616 -29.12 -43.51 -107.28
CA SER A 616 -28.28 -43.72 -108.47
C SER A 616 -26.91 -44.27 -108.07
N GLY A 617 -26.46 -45.34 -108.72
CA GLY A 617 -25.21 -46.04 -108.38
C GLY A 617 -25.36 -47.56 -108.41
N GLY A 618 -24.22 -48.25 -108.42
CA GLY A 618 -24.14 -49.71 -108.39
C GLY A 618 -24.68 -50.30 -107.08
N TYR A 619 -25.20 -51.53 -107.14
CA TYR A 619 -25.64 -52.25 -105.95
C TYR A 619 -24.46 -52.99 -105.31
N TYR A 620 -24.33 -52.89 -103.99
CA TYR A 620 -23.40 -53.67 -103.19
C TYR A 620 -24.04 -54.99 -102.80
N TYR A 621 -23.25 -56.07 -102.86
CA TYR A 621 -23.70 -57.39 -102.46
C TYR A 621 -23.76 -57.48 -100.94
N ALA A 622 -24.93 -57.85 -100.41
CA ALA A 622 -25.15 -57.90 -98.97
C ALA A 622 -24.89 -59.29 -98.41
N SER A 623 -25.57 -60.27 -98.99
CA SER A 623 -25.52 -61.67 -98.60
C SER A 623 -26.26 -62.50 -99.65
N ALA A 624 -25.83 -63.74 -99.83
CA ALA A 624 -26.68 -64.78 -100.40
C ALA A 624 -26.58 -66.04 -99.57
N ASP A 625 -27.67 -66.79 -99.60
CA ASP A 625 -27.72 -68.10 -98.99
C ASP A 625 -28.23 -69.11 -100.01
N GLN A 626 -27.58 -70.27 -100.04
CA GLN A 626 -28.01 -71.41 -100.82
C GLN A 626 -28.81 -72.33 -99.91
N ILE A 627 -30.13 -72.31 -100.08
CA ILE A 627 -31.01 -73.08 -99.21
C ILE A 627 -31.35 -74.37 -99.91
N GLY A 628 -30.72 -75.45 -99.45
CA GLY A 628 -31.09 -76.81 -99.79
C GLY A 628 -32.10 -77.34 -98.78
N ASN A 629 -33.32 -77.65 -99.25
CA ASN A 629 -34.27 -78.41 -98.44
C ASN A 629 -34.21 -79.88 -98.88
N PRO A 630 -33.74 -80.81 -98.02
CA PRO A 630 -33.62 -82.23 -98.38
C PRO A 630 -34.97 -82.88 -98.77
N SER A 631 -36.09 -82.30 -98.32
CA SER A 631 -37.46 -82.74 -98.62
C SER A 631 -38.07 -82.09 -99.87
N GLY A 632 -37.43 -81.06 -100.42
CA GLY A 632 -37.95 -80.22 -101.50
C GLY A 632 -38.94 -79.14 -101.05
N PHE A 633 -38.89 -77.97 -101.70
CA PHE A 633 -39.91 -76.93 -101.68
C PHE A 633 -41.08 -77.35 -102.57
N VAL A 634 -42.32 -77.08 -102.14
CA VAL A 634 -43.56 -77.50 -102.81
C VAL A 634 -44.22 -76.31 -103.48
N ALA A 635 -44.72 -76.51 -104.71
CA ALA A 635 -45.45 -75.48 -105.45
C ALA A 635 -46.65 -74.91 -104.65
N GLY A 636 -46.80 -73.59 -104.66
CA GLY A 636 -47.88 -72.85 -103.99
C GLY A 636 -47.68 -72.60 -102.49
N GLN A 637 -46.62 -73.13 -101.86
CA GLN A 637 -46.32 -72.83 -100.45
C GLN A 637 -45.49 -71.55 -100.30
N LYS A 638 -45.77 -70.82 -99.22
CA LYS A 638 -45.01 -69.64 -98.80
C LYS A 638 -43.80 -70.06 -97.99
N TYR A 639 -42.64 -69.59 -98.39
CA TYR A 639 -41.39 -69.80 -97.68
C TYR A 639 -40.84 -68.47 -97.18
N ARG A 640 -40.15 -68.52 -96.04
CA ARG A 640 -39.49 -67.37 -95.43
C ARG A 640 -38.01 -67.65 -95.29
N ILE A 641 -37.18 -66.72 -95.78
CA ILE A 641 -35.74 -66.76 -95.62
C ILE A 641 -35.33 -65.61 -94.73
N LEU A 642 -34.55 -65.89 -93.68
CA LEU A 642 -33.92 -64.88 -92.84
C LEU A 642 -32.49 -64.63 -93.32
N LEU A 643 -32.20 -63.39 -93.68
CA LEU A 643 -30.85 -62.93 -93.99
C LEU A 643 -30.44 -61.86 -92.98
N TYR A 644 -29.27 -62.04 -92.37
CA TYR A 644 -28.70 -61.07 -91.44
C TYR A 644 -27.95 -59.99 -92.21
N LEU A 645 -28.29 -58.73 -91.97
CA LEU A 645 -27.61 -57.59 -92.56
C LEU A 645 -26.78 -56.87 -91.49
N GLY A 646 -25.46 -56.91 -91.64
CA GLY A 646 -24.53 -56.08 -90.88
C GLY A 646 -24.24 -54.80 -91.65
N ILE A 647 -25.17 -53.84 -91.64
CA ILE A 647 -24.98 -52.55 -92.33
C ILE A 647 -24.64 -51.48 -91.29
N ALA A 648 -23.59 -50.72 -91.57
CA ALA A 648 -23.19 -49.55 -90.80
C ALA A 648 -23.66 -48.27 -91.51
N ASP A 649 -24.38 -47.46 -90.74
CA ASP A 649 -24.59 -46.01 -90.86
C ASP A 649 -25.09 -45.44 -92.20
N GLU A 650 -26.42 -45.42 -92.42
CA GLU A 650 -27.12 -44.41 -93.27
C GLU A 650 -28.67 -44.45 -93.10
N GLU A 651 -29.37 -43.39 -93.54
CA GLU A 651 -30.77 -43.08 -93.18
C GLU A 651 -31.84 -43.65 -94.16
N ILE A 652 -31.46 -44.00 -95.40
CA ILE A 652 -32.34 -44.66 -96.39
C ILE A 652 -31.55 -45.76 -97.10
N ILE A 653 -32.15 -46.95 -97.25
CA ILE A 653 -31.51 -48.07 -97.96
C ILE A 653 -32.46 -48.61 -99.03
N HIS A 654 -31.95 -48.77 -100.26
CA HIS A 654 -32.66 -49.42 -101.35
C HIS A 654 -32.23 -50.87 -101.48
N PHE A 655 -33.18 -51.80 -101.45
CA PHE A 655 -32.93 -53.23 -101.56
C PHE A 655 -33.35 -53.76 -102.94
N ARG A 656 -32.58 -54.71 -103.45
CA ARG A 656 -33.00 -55.64 -104.49
C ARG A 656 -32.86 -57.04 -103.96
N ALA A 657 -33.92 -57.83 -104.10
CA ALA A 657 -33.87 -59.24 -103.80
C ALA A 657 -34.26 -60.04 -105.04
N ASN A 658 -33.64 -61.21 -105.18
CA ASN A 658 -34.06 -62.20 -106.16
C ASN A 658 -33.89 -63.59 -105.55
N ALA A 659 -34.77 -64.50 -105.94
CA ALA A 659 -34.67 -65.91 -105.64
C ALA A 659 -34.75 -66.66 -106.96
N THR A 660 -33.66 -67.33 -107.33
CA THR A 660 -33.61 -68.10 -108.57
C THR A 660 -33.31 -69.56 -108.30
N TRP A 661 -33.92 -70.40 -109.12
CA TRP A 661 -33.73 -71.83 -109.09
C TRP A 661 -32.36 -72.20 -109.66
N LEU A 662 -31.74 -73.21 -109.07
CA LEU A 662 -30.40 -73.67 -109.47
C LEU A 662 -30.49 -75.12 -109.90
N VAL A 663 -30.89 -75.39 -111.15
CA VAL A 663 -31.02 -76.78 -111.61
C VAL A 663 -30.54 -77.02 -113.03
N SER A 664 -29.80 -78.13 -113.12
CA SER A 664 -29.60 -78.94 -114.30
C SER A 664 -30.92 -79.58 -114.74
N GLY A 665 -31.68 -78.93 -115.64
CA GLY A 665 -32.84 -79.54 -116.28
C GLY A 665 -33.97 -78.57 -116.56
N THR A 666 -34.40 -78.53 -117.82
CA THR A 666 -35.34 -77.55 -118.43
C THR A 666 -36.73 -77.59 -117.81
N GLY A 667 -37.04 -76.57 -117.02
CA GLY A 667 -38.38 -76.24 -116.55
C GLY A 667 -38.39 -74.81 -116.00
N ASN A 668 -39.08 -73.89 -116.68
CA ASN A 668 -39.22 -72.50 -116.23
C ASN A 668 -39.96 -72.47 -114.90
N SER A 669 -39.29 -72.00 -113.85
CA SER A 669 -39.89 -71.86 -112.52
C SER A 669 -39.97 -70.38 -112.17
N THR A 670 -41.20 -69.88 -112.03
CA THR A 670 -41.48 -68.52 -111.56
C THR A 670 -41.54 -68.50 -110.04
N VAL A 671 -40.96 -67.46 -109.44
CA VAL A 671 -41.26 -67.10 -108.05
C VAL A 671 -42.27 -65.94 -108.11
N SER A 672 -43.38 -66.08 -107.41
CA SER A 672 -44.45 -65.08 -107.37
C SER A 672 -44.68 -64.61 -105.93
N ASP A 673 -45.26 -63.42 -105.80
CA ASP A 673 -45.61 -62.81 -104.52
C ASP A 673 -44.40 -62.61 -103.59
N CYS A 674 -43.25 -62.22 -104.15
CA CYS A 674 -42.09 -61.84 -103.35
C CYS A 674 -42.40 -60.57 -102.55
N GLN A 675 -42.29 -60.67 -101.23
CA GLN A 675 -42.37 -59.55 -100.29
C GLN A 675 -41.11 -59.52 -99.43
N ILE A 676 -40.55 -58.32 -99.24
CA ILE A 676 -39.47 -58.09 -98.28
C ILE A 676 -40.10 -57.51 -97.01
N VAL A 677 -39.77 -58.09 -95.87
CA VAL A 677 -40.16 -57.59 -94.54
C VAL A 677 -38.89 -57.32 -93.74
N VAL A 678 -38.74 -56.10 -93.22
CA VAL A 678 -37.59 -55.71 -92.40
C VAL A 678 -38.05 -55.60 -90.94
N ASN A 679 -37.45 -56.39 -90.05
CA ASN A 679 -37.78 -56.41 -88.63
C ASN A 679 -36.57 -55.99 -87.77
N GLN A 680 -36.80 -55.14 -86.77
CA GLN A 680 -35.79 -54.78 -85.77
C GLN A 680 -35.67 -55.88 -84.71
N ILE A 681 -34.44 -56.22 -84.29
CA ILE A 681 -34.21 -57.16 -83.19
C ILE A 681 -34.17 -56.39 -81.86
N SER A 682 -35.10 -56.63 -80.95
CA SER A 682 -35.01 -56.19 -79.54
C SER A 682 -34.47 -57.32 -78.65
N LYS A 683 -33.72 -56.96 -77.61
CA LYS A 683 -33.19 -57.88 -76.59
C LYS A 683 -34.24 -58.22 -75.55
#